data_AF-A0AA51RVK4-F1
#
_entry.id   AF-A0AA51RVK4-F1
#
_cell.length_a   1.000
_cell.length_b   1.000
_cell.length_c   1.000
_cell.angle_alpha   90.00
_cell.angle_beta   90.00
_cell.angle_gamma   90.00
#
_symmetry.space_group_name_H-M   'P 1'
#
loop_
_entity.id
_entity.type
_entity.pdbx_description
1 polymer ?
#
loop_
_entity_poly.entity_id
_entity_poly.type
_entity_poly.pdbx_seq_one_letter_code
_entity_poly.pdbx_strand_id
1 'polypeptide(L)'
;MMFQAKKSYSLMKSVIVGLGVAVPLALFGQGVLENKAATKDNRDKALLNTPTSVESLMPLPSHSSVSRMIALLIAREHYLKTNLESNDALSEQILGKYIELLDGNKSYFYADDVQSFQRYRKLIDDSIISGQLKPAFDMYQVFQTRTLERYNYAIELLEKPFDFQKQESYHFDREDRGWATSLQELNELWRKRVKAEALSLMLADKSWEETKEILVKRYKMAQRRIEQNKSEDVFEYFMNAFALTVEPHSSYFSPREAENFDIEMKLSLEGIGAILQMDDVYTKVNKLVTGAPAEKSKQIQEGDRIVGVGQGKEPIEDVVGWRLDDVVDLIRGEAGSKVRLQILPKGEVGGETKVVTLTREQVKLEELSAKSETIKVDMNNQQLTFGVIEIPKFYVDWDAKNRLRLDDYKSTTRDVEKFLKAFEKENIDGLIIDLRNNGGGALDEAVELTGLFIDQGPVVQQRDSRNQVTSFDDNQPGIVYNGPLAVLVNGGSASASEIFAGAIQDYGRGIVIGEQTFGKGTVQSMIDLNYYRSLRDSQLGHLKLTTSKFYRVSGETTQHRGVVPDIQFPSAFSPEEFGESSYENALAWDTISKAKFKPENRFEGVIGALNERHLQRRATSKEFSYLQKDIEEYLARKDDKDISLSLTERRKEIDEQKAKRLKRINQRLVDKGLKPVESLKDFDEKIFEEDDFRLQESGNILADYIVLKNRKKLAEKH
;
A
#
# COMPACT_ATOMS: atom_id res chain seq x y z
N MET A 1 -0.06 -8.70 -1.48
CA MET A 1 -0.22 -7.38 -0.82
C MET A 1 -0.82 -6.30 -1.74
N MET A 2 -0.36 -6.11 -2.99
CA MET A 2 -0.85 -5.06 -3.89
C MET A 2 -2.37 -5.10 -4.21
N PHE A 3 -2.99 -6.29 -4.29
CA PHE A 3 -4.42 -6.44 -4.61
C PHE A 3 -5.38 -6.06 -3.47
N GLN A 4 -5.07 -6.44 -2.22
CA GLN A 4 -5.87 -6.06 -1.04
C GLN A 4 -5.45 -4.71 -0.43
N ALA A 5 -4.21 -4.27 -0.67
CA ALA A 5 -3.77 -2.93 -0.33
C ALA A 5 -4.63 -1.86 -1.03
N LYS A 6 -5.20 -2.11 -2.23
CA LYS A 6 -6.13 -1.16 -2.87
C LYS A 6 -7.40 -0.90 -2.07
N LYS A 7 -7.95 -1.91 -1.37
CA LYS A 7 -9.12 -1.75 -0.48
C LYS A 7 -8.72 -0.92 0.75
N SER A 8 -7.57 -1.24 1.34
CA SER A 8 -6.99 -0.58 2.52
C SER A 8 -6.55 0.87 2.30
N TYR A 9 -5.87 1.17 1.18
CA TYR A 9 -5.34 2.50 0.85
C TYR A 9 -6.45 3.48 0.44
N SER A 10 -7.52 2.98 -0.19
CA SER A 10 -8.72 3.76 -0.50
C SER A 10 -9.46 4.20 0.76
N LEU A 11 -9.57 3.30 1.76
CA LEU A 11 -10.18 3.58 3.07
C LEU A 11 -9.35 4.56 3.91
N MET A 12 -8.02 4.45 3.91
CA MET A 12 -7.14 5.37 4.66
C MET A 12 -7.15 6.80 4.12
N LYS A 13 -7.08 7.01 2.79
CA LYS A 13 -7.09 8.36 2.21
C LYS A 13 -8.41 9.10 2.40
N SER A 14 -9.53 8.38 2.48
CA SER A 14 -10.87 8.99 2.61
C SER A 14 -11.21 9.44 4.04
N VAL A 15 -10.43 9.05 5.05
CA VAL A 15 -10.58 9.51 6.45
C VAL A 15 -9.53 10.56 6.83
N ILE A 16 -8.29 10.48 6.29
CA ILE A 16 -7.26 11.51 6.52
C ILE A 16 -7.64 12.83 5.83
N VAL A 17 -8.33 12.78 4.69
CA VAL A 17 -9.02 13.93 4.10
C VAL A 17 -10.42 13.99 4.69
N GLY A 18 -10.59 14.77 5.77
CA GLY A 18 -11.82 14.87 6.56
C GLY A 18 -13.10 14.78 5.73
N LEU A 19 -13.85 13.69 5.93
CA LEU A 19 -15.23 13.43 5.52
C LEU A 19 -15.76 14.28 4.35
N GLY A 20 -15.45 13.83 3.15
CA GLY A 20 -16.33 13.89 2.00
C GLY A 20 -16.31 12.52 1.37
N VAL A 21 -17.47 11.87 1.23
CA VAL A 21 -17.61 10.59 0.52
C VAL A 21 -17.17 10.81 -0.93
N ALA A 22 -15.89 10.59 -1.19
CA ALA A 22 -15.34 10.37 -2.50
C ALA A 22 -15.07 8.87 -2.58
N VAL A 23 -15.98 8.14 -3.22
CA VAL A 23 -15.63 6.90 -3.91
C VAL A 23 -14.29 7.16 -4.63
N PRO A 24 -13.29 6.26 -4.60
CA PRO A 24 -12.01 6.46 -5.27
C PRO A 24 -12.20 6.48 -6.80
N LEU A 25 -12.73 7.58 -7.32
CA LEU A 25 -12.55 8.01 -8.70
C LEU A 25 -11.22 8.72 -8.71
N ALA A 26 -10.24 8.05 -9.31
CA ALA A 26 -8.87 8.51 -9.52
C ALA A 26 -8.77 10.05 -9.62
N LEU A 27 -8.08 10.65 -8.64
CA LEU A 27 -7.53 11.99 -8.74
C LEU A 27 -6.50 11.99 -9.87
N PHE A 28 -6.96 12.22 -11.10
CA PHE A 28 -6.13 12.80 -12.14
C PHE A 28 -6.08 14.31 -11.87
N GLY A 29 -4.86 14.84 -11.73
CA GLY A 29 -4.60 16.24 -11.42
C GLY A 29 -5.36 17.18 -12.35
N GLN A 30 -5.85 18.28 -11.76
CA GLN A 30 -6.35 19.43 -12.49
C GLN A 30 -5.21 20.05 -13.31
N GLY A 31 -5.05 19.56 -14.54
CA GLY A 31 -4.45 20.33 -15.61
C GLY A 31 -5.54 21.17 -16.26
N VAL A 32 -5.45 22.49 -16.16
CA VAL A 32 -6.25 23.44 -16.93
C VAL A 32 -6.09 23.08 -18.42
N LEU A 33 -7.13 22.48 -19.01
CA LEU A 33 -7.21 22.27 -20.45
C LEU A 33 -7.57 23.60 -21.10
N GLU A 34 -6.56 24.42 -21.40
CA GLU A 34 -6.74 25.52 -22.34
C GLU A 34 -6.99 24.98 -23.76
N ASN A 35 -8.06 25.51 -24.35
CA ASN A 35 -8.59 25.23 -25.68
C ASN A 35 -7.54 25.34 -26.79
N LYS A 36 -7.05 24.20 -27.31
CA LYS A 36 -6.50 24.04 -28.68
C LYS A 36 -6.80 22.61 -29.18
N ALA A 37 -8.04 22.36 -29.63
CA ALA A 37 -8.61 21.02 -29.76
C ALA A 37 -8.68 20.39 -31.17
N ALA A 38 -8.20 21.02 -32.25
CA ALA A 38 -8.52 20.50 -33.60
C ALA A 38 -7.48 19.55 -34.23
N THR A 39 -6.19 19.68 -33.91
CA THR A 39 -5.12 18.82 -34.49
C THR A 39 -4.51 17.84 -33.49
N LYS A 40 -4.79 18.04 -32.19
CA LYS A 40 -4.29 17.30 -31.02
C LYS A 40 -4.77 15.84 -30.95
N ASP A 41 -5.83 15.52 -31.70
CA ASP A 41 -6.77 14.45 -31.39
C ASP A 41 -6.61 13.20 -32.30
N ASN A 42 -6.11 13.36 -33.53
CA ASN A 42 -6.17 12.28 -34.53
C ASN A 42 -5.09 11.19 -34.40
N ARG A 43 -3.86 11.50 -33.95
CA ARG A 43 -2.80 10.48 -33.80
C ARG A 43 -2.99 9.62 -32.55
N ASP A 44 -3.32 10.26 -31.43
CA ASP A 44 -3.63 9.55 -30.19
C ASP A 44 -4.86 8.65 -30.40
N LYS A 45 -5.90 9.14 -31.10
CA LYS A 45 -7.05 8.32 -31.53
C LYS A 45 -6.65 7.17 -32.45
N ALA A 46 -5.74 7.37 -33.40
CA ALA A 46 -5.27 6.30 -34.27
C ALA A 46 -4.53 5.21 -33.47
N LEU A 47 -3.67 5.59 -32.53
CA LEU A 47 -2.92 4.67 -31.65
C LEU A 47 -3.81 3.96 -30.62
N LEU A 48 -4.86 4.63 -30.14
CA LEU A 48 -5.93 4.07 -29.32
C LEU A 48 -6.79 3.03 -30.06
N ASN A 49 -6.87 3.15 -31.39
CA ASN A 49 -7.65 2.28 -32.26
C ASN A 49 -6.81 1.21 -32.97
N THR A 50 -5.49 1.19 -32.75
CA THR A 50 -4.64 0.14 -33.32
C THR A 50 -5.08 -1.21 -32.75
N PRO A 51 -5.41 -2.21 -33.59
CA PRO A 51 -5.83 -3.50 -33.09
C PRO A 51 -4.67 -4.16 -32.32
N THR A 52 -4.88 -4.44 -31.05
CA THR A 52 -4.07 -5.38 -30.29
C THR A 52 -4.65 -6.78 -30.52
N SER A 53 -3.82 -7.74 -30.93
CA SER A 53 -4.29 -9.12 -31.08
C SER A 53 -4.42 -9.76 -29.69
N VAL A 54 -5.58 -10.34 -29.40
CA VAL A 54 -5.73 -11.24 -28.24
C VAL A 54 -4.93 -12.51 -28.55
N GLU A 55 -3.69 -12.56 -28.08
CA GLU A 55 -2.91 -13.78 -28.15
C GLU A 55 -3.55 -14.83 -27.23
N SER A 56 -3.67 -16.07 -27.69
CA SER A 56 -4.19 -17.16 -26.86
C SER A 56 -3.21 -17.39 -25.71
N LEU A 57 -3.60 -17.00 -24.49
CA LEU A 57 -2.76 -17.20 -23.32
C LEU A 57 -2.68 -18.68 -22.99
N MET A 58 -1.46 -19.21 -22.98
CA MET A 58 -1.17 -20.60 -22.65
C MET A 58 -0.04 -20.64 -21.60
N PRO A 59 -0.02 -21.64 -20.69
CA PRO A 59 1.06 -21.78 -19.73
C PRO A 59 2.42 -21.88 -20.43
N LEU A 60 3.43 -21.16 -19.92
CA LEU A 60 4.80 -21.33 -20.37
C LEU A 60 5.36 -22.68 -19.88
N PRO A 61 6.36 -23.27 -20.57
CA PRO A 61 6.99 -24.51 -20.12
C PRO A 61 7.53 -24.46 -18.68
N SER A 62 8.02 -23.28 -18.26
CA SER A 62 8.53 -23.03 -16.91
C SER A 62 7.43 -23.10 -15.84
N HIS A 63 6.21 -22.62 -16.12
CA HIS A 63 5.10 -22.53 -15.17
C HIS A 63 4.75 -23.88 -14.55
N SER A 64 4.76 -24.94 -15.35
CA SER A 64 4.49 -26.30 -14.87
C SER A 64 5.46 -26.69 -13.75
N SER A 65 6.75 -26.44 -13.94
CA SER A 65 7.78 -26.75 -12.94
C SER A 65 7.70 -25.83 -11.72
N VAL A 66 7.43 -24.53 -11.94
CA VAL A 66 7.28 -23.56 -10.85
C VAL A 66 6.08 -23.90 -9.97
N SER A 67 4.93 -24.25 -10.57
CA SER A 67 3.73 -24.68 -9.84
C SER A 67 4.02 -25.87 -8.92
N ARG A 68 4.65 -26.92 -9.43
CA ARG A 68 5.01 -28.12 -8.65
C ARG A 68 5.92 -27.78 -7.47
N MET A 69 6.87 -26.88 -7.70
CA MET A 69 7.80 -26.44 -6.68
C MET A 69 7.10 -25.60 -5.60
N ILE A 70 6.25 -24.65 -5.99
CA ILE A 70 5.45 -23.87 -5.04
C ILE A 70 4.58 -24.81 -4.20
N ALA A 71 3.91 -25.78 -4.81
CA ALA A 71 3.13 -26.80 -4.11
C ALA A 71 3.98 -27.56 -3.09
N LEU A 72 5.17 -28.02 -3.49
CA LEU A 72 6.10 -28.73 -2.60
C LEU A 72 6.57 -27.87 -1.43
N LEU A 73 6.94 -26.62 -1.69
CA LEU A 73 7.42 -25.69 -0.66
C LEU A 73 6.31 -25.32 0.31
N ILE A 74 5.09 -25.07 -0.18
CA ILE A 74 3.93 -24.83 0.69
C ILE A 74 3.63 -26.06 1.55
N ALA A 75 3.59 -27.26 0.97
CA ALA A 75 3.30 -28.48 1.72
C ALA A 75 4.35 -28.78 2.81
N ARG A 76 5.63 -28.46 2.57
CA ARG A 76 6.75 -28.86 3.44
C ARG A 76 7.27 -27.79 4.36
N GLU A 77 7.36 -26.54 3.89
CA GLU A 77 8.08 -25.46 4.58
C GLU A 77 7.14 -24.40 5.17
N HIS A 78 5.89 -24.34 4.74
CA HIS A 78 4.92 -23.42 5.31
C HIS A 78 4.65 -23.74 6.80
N TYR A 79 4.25 -22.72 7.56
CA TYR A 79 3.90 -22.82 8.97
C TYR A 79 2.75 -23.80 9.20
N LEU A 80 1.67 -23.62 8.44
CA LEU A 80 0.62 -24.61 8.28
C LEU A 80 1.14 -25.75 7.41
N LYS A 81 1.21 -26.97 7.96
CA LYS A 81 1.52 -28.19 7.21
C LYS A 81 0.31 -28.61 6.37
N THR A 82 0.03 -27.85 5.33
CA THR A 82 -1.13 -28.04 4.46
C THR A 82 -0.95 -29.32 3.64
N ASN A 83 -1.85 -30.27 3.81
CA ASN A 83 -1.92 -31.44 2.93
C ASN A 83 -2.55 -31.03 1.59
N LEU A 84 -1.81 -31.19 0.51
CA LEU A 84 -2.30 -30.88 -0.84
C LEU A 84 -2.82 -32.12 -1.57
N GLU A 85 -2.42 -33.33 -1.17
CA GLU A 85 -2.74 -34.54 -1.90
C GLU A 85 -4.20 -34.95 -1.69
N SER A 86 -4.95 -35.08 -2.79
CA SER A 86 -6.37 -35.48 -2.81
C SER A 86 -7.24 -34.65 -1.86
N ASN A 87 -7.06 -33.32 -1.91
CA ASN A 87 -7.73 -32.39 -1.01
C ASN A 87 -8.80 -31.58 -1.76
N ASP A 88 -9.91 -32.24 -2.08
CA ASP A 88 -11.08 -31.65 -2.75
C ASP A 88 -11.56 -30.35 -2.06
N ALA A 89 -11.51 -30.29 -0.72
CA ALA A 89 -11.96 -29.12 0.03
C ALA A 89 -11.04 -27.92 -0.22
N LEU A 90 -9.72 -28.12 -0.24
CA LEU A 90 -8.77 -27.07 -0.59
C LEU A 90 -8.90 -26.69 -2.07
N SER A 91 -9.10 -27.67 -2.95
CA SER A 91 -9.37 -27.46 -4.39
C SER A 91 -10.54 -26.48 -4.60
N GLU A 92 -11.64 -26.68 -3.86
CA GLU A 92 -12.82 -25.82 -3.85
C GLU A 92 -12.52 -24.40 -3.38
N GLN A 93 -11.74 -24.28 -2.30
CA GLN A 93 -11.36 -22.98 -1.76
C GLN A 93 -10.45 -22.20 -2.73
N ILE A 94 -9.48 -22.86 -3.35
CA ILE A 94 -8.58 -22.23 -4.34
C ILE A 94 -9.38 -21.77 -5.56
N LEU A 95 -10.32 -22.59 -6.05
CA LEU A 95 -11.20 -22.18 -7.14
C LEU A 95 -12.01 -20.93 -6.76
N GLY A 96 -12.62 -20.93 -5.57
CA GLY A 96 -13.37 -19.79 -5.05
C GLY A 96 -12.51 -18.53 -4.98
N LYS A 97 -11.31 -18.63 -4.40
CA LYS A 97 -10.36 -17.51 -4.30
C LYS A 97 -9.90 -17.03 -5.67
N TYR A 98 -9.69 -17.92 -6.64
CA TYR A 98 -9.30 -17.52 -8.00
C TYR A 98 -10.42 -16.74 -8.70
N ILE A 99 -11.67 -17.22 -8.59
CA ILE A 99 -12.85 -16.51 -9.12
C ILE A 99 -13.01 -15.14 -8.43
N GLU A 100 -12.80 -15.07 -7.12
CA GLU A 100 -12.83 -13.82 -6.34
C GLU A 100 -11.74 -12.83 -6.80
N LEU A 101 -10.51 -13.30 -7.06
CA LEU A 101 -9.44 -12.43 -7.58
C LEU A 101 -9.73 -11.91 -8.99
N LEU A 102 -10.44 -12.68 -9.82
CA LEU A 102 -10.84 -12.24 -11.17
C LEU A 102 -12.06 -11.32 -11.14
N ASP A 103 -13.09 -11.65 -10.35
CA ASP A 103 -14.38 -10.95 -10.36
C ASP A 103 -15.06 -10.90 -8.98
N GLY A 104 -14.36 -10.42 -7.96
CA GLY A 104 -14.88 -10.31 -6.59
C GLY A 104 -16.11 -9.40 -6.46
N ASN A 105 -16.23 -8.38 -7.33
CA ASN A 105 -17.40 -7.50 -7.40
C ASN A 105 -18.52 -8.06 -8.32
N LYS A 106 -18.37 -9.30 -8.83
CA LYS A 106 -19.39 -10.05 -9.58
C LYS A 106 -20.01 -9.23 -10.70
N SER A 107 -19.15 -8.53 -11.42
CA SER A 107 -19.46 -7.52 -12.41
C SER A 107 -19.05 -7.93 -13.82
N TYR A 108 -18.41 -9.09 -14.01
CA TYR A 108 -17.90 -9.52 -15.31
C TYR A 108 -18.46 -10.87 -15.76
N PHE A 109 -18.46 -11.88 -14.89
CA PHE A 109 -18.98 -13.21 -15.22
C PHE A 109 -20.51 -13.28 -15.20
N TYR A 110 -21.06 -14.23 -15.97
CA TYR A 110 -22.40 -14.77 -15.74
C TYR A 110 -22.38 -15.87 -14.68
N ALA A 111 -23.54 -16.13 -14.07
CA ALA A 111 -23.74 -17.29 -13.21
C ALA A 111 -23.38 -18.60 -13.94
N ASP A 112 -23.71 -18.73 -15.23
CA ASP A 112 -23.38 -19.90 -16.04
C ASP A 112 -21.87 -20.06 -16.29
N ASP A 113 -21.11 -18.96 -16.42
CA ASP A 113 -19.66 -19.03 -16.57
C ASP A 113 -19.05 -19.64 -15.29
N VAL A 114 -19.44 -19.11 -14.13
CA VAL A 114 -19.01 -19.58 -12.80
C VAL A 114 -19.44 -21.03 -12.55
N GLN A 115 -20.67 -21.38 -12.95
CA GLN A 115 -21.16 -22.75 -12.89
C GLN A 115 -20.33 -23.68 -13.79
N SER A 116 -19.91 -23.22 -14.97
CA SER A 116 -19.08 -24.01 -15.88
C SER A 116 -17.71 -24.34 -15.27
N PHE A 117 -17.17 -23.46 -14.41
CA PHE A 117 -15.89 -23.65 -13.73
C PHE A 117 -15.95 -24.74 -12.67
N GLN A 118 -17.16 -25.10 -12.19
CA GLN A 118 -17.36 -26.18 -11.23
C GLN A 118 -16.88 -27.55 -11.76
N ARG A 119 -16.65 -27.71 -13.06
CA ARG A 119 -15.99 -28.89 -13.62
C ARG A 119 -14.56 -29.09 -13.10
N TYR A 120 -13.90 -28.02 -12.66
CA TYR A 120 -12.56 -28.05 -12.08
C TYR A 120 -12.55 -28.11 -10.56
N ARG A 121 -13.74 -28.11 -9.92
CA ARG A 121 -13.93 -27.96 -8.47
C ARG A 121 -13.06 -28.86 -7.60
N LYS A 122 -12.76 -30.07 -8.07
CA LYS A 122 -11.98 -31.09 -7.37
C LYS A 122 -10.65 -31.42 -8.07
N LEU A 123 -10.20 -30.55 -8.97
CA LEU A 123 -9.04 -30.80 -9.83
C LEU A 123 -7.97 -29.72 -9.71
N ILE A 124 -8.22 -28.62 -9.00
CA ILE A 124 -7.31 -27.47 -8.91
C ILE A 124 -6.04 -27.81 -8.13
N ASP A 125 -6.18 -28.45 -6.97
CA ASP A 125 -5.08 -29.00 -6.18
C ASP A 125 -4.21 -29.98 -6.99
N ASP A 126 -4.83 -30.96 -7.66
CA ASP A 126 -4.14 -31.91 -8.54
C ASP A 126 -3.45 -31.21 -9.72
N SER A 127 -4.08 -30.18 -10.29
CA SER A 127 -3.53 -29.38 -11.39
C SER A 127 -2.28 -28.60 -10.95
N ILE A 128 -2.29 -28.10 -9.71
CA ILE A 128 -1.14 -27.40 -9.11
C ILE A 128 0.01 -28.38 -8.85
N ILE A 129 -0.28 -29.55 -8.25
CA ILE A 129 0.72 -30.58 -7.92
C ILE A 129 1.32 -31.24 -9.17
N SER A 130 0.52 -31.43 -10.22
CA SER A 130 1.00 -31.99 -11.49
C SER A 130 1.64 -30.92 -12.39
N GLY A 131 1.31 -29.64 -12.17
CA GLY A 131 1.69 -28.53 -13.05
C GLY A 131 0.88 -28.48 -14.36
N GLN A 132 -0.32 -29.07 -14.39
CA GLN A 132 -1.24 -29.02 -15.53
C GLN A 132 -2.16 -27.80 -15.42
N LEU A 133 -1.66 -26.64 -15.83
CA LEU A 133 -2.26 -25.35 -15.51
C LEU A 133 -3.36 -24.88 -16.49
N LYS A 134 -3.71 -25.69 -17.49
CA LYS A 134 -4.73 -25.34 -18.48
C LYS A 134 -6.07 -24.91 -17.87
N PRO A 135 -6.60 -25.53 -16.78
CA PRO A 135 -7.83 -25.07 -16.14
C PRO A 135 -7.82 -23.59 -15.75
N ALA A 136 -6.71 -23.09 -15.19
CA ALA A 136 -6.57 -21.69 -14.79
C ALA A 136 -6.64 -20.76 -16.00
N PHE A 137 -5.91 -21.10 -17.07
CA PHE A 137 -5.87 -20.32 -18.30
C PHE A 137 -7.21 -20.34 -19.05
N ASP A 138 -7.93 -21.47 -19.05
CA ASP A 138 -9.27 -21.57 -19.64
C ASP A 138 -10.26 -20.63 -18.93
N MET A 139 -10.21 -20.56 -17.60
CA MET A 139 -11.05 -19.64 -16.81
C MET A 139 -10.65 -18.18 -17.05
N TYR A 140 -9.35 -17.88 -17.11
CA TYR A 140 -8.87 -16.53 -17.41
C TYR A 140 -9.27 -16.07 -18.82
N GLN A 141 -9.28 -16.97 -19.80
CA GLN A 141 -9.73 -16.65 -21.16
C GLN A 141 -11.20 -16.24 -21.19
N VAL A 142 -12.05 -16.91 -20.39
CA VAL A 142 -13.46 -16.50 -20.22
C VAL A 142 -13.53 -15.12 -19.57
N PHE A 143 -12.74 -14.86 -18.52
CA PHE A 143 -12.67 -13.56 -17.87
C PHE A 143 -12.26 -12.43 -18.82
N GLN A 144 -11.20 -12.64 -19.60
CA GLN A 144 -10.72 -11.68 -20.60
C GLN A 144 -11.80 -11.40 -21.64
N THR A 145 -12.47 -12.45 -22.13
CA THR A 145 -13.56 -12.34 -23.11
C THR A 145 -14.71 -11.51 -22.55
N ARG A 146 -15.21 -11.85 -21.35
CA ARG A 146 -16.29 -11.10 -20.69
C ARG A 146 -15.92 -9.64 -20.46
N THR A 147 -14.69 -9.40 -20.01
CA THR A 147 -14.16 -8.05 -19.78
C THR A 147 -14.18 -7.21 -21.05
N LEU A 148 -13.73 -7.77 -22.17
CA LEU A 148 -13.76 -7.09 -23.47
C LEU A 148 -15.18 -6.83 -23.96
N GLU A 149 -16.09 -7.79 -23.83
CA GLU A 149 -17.51 -7.62 -24.14
C GLU A 149 -18.13 -6.48 -23.32
N ARG A 150 -17.80 -6.40 -22.03
CA ARG A 150 -18.27 -5.33 -21.13
C ARG A 150 -17.77 -3.95 -21.55
N TYR A 151 -16.49 -3.82 -21.88
CA TYR A 151 -15.94 -2.54 -22.35
C TYR A 151 -16.50 -2.11 -23.71
N ASN A 152 -16.72 -3.05 -24.63
CA ASN A 152 -17.39 -2.75 -25.90
C ASN A 152 -18.82 -2.25 -25.68
N TYR A 153 -19.59 -2.92 -24.82
CA TYR A 153 -20.94 -2.47 -24.46
C TYR A 153 -20.94 -1.10 -23.76
N ALA A 154 -19.96 -0.84 -22.89
CA ALA A 154 -19.80 0.46 -22.26
C ALA A 154 -19.54 1.59 -23.27
N ILE A 155 -18.74 1.34 -24.30
CA ILE A 155 -18.47 2.29 -25.39
C ILE A 155 -19.74 2.54 -26.22
N GLU A 156 -20.50 1.49 -26.54
CA GLU A 156 -21.79 1.61 -27.26
C GLU A 156 -22.80 2.46 -26.48
N LEU A 157 -22.91 2.25 -25.16
CA LEU A 157 -23.79 3.03 -24.29
C LEU A 157 -23.49 4.54 -24.32
N LEU A 158 -22.24 4.94 -24.58
CA LEU A 158 -21.81 6.33 -24.62
C LEU A 158 -22.12 7.02 -25.96
N GLU A 159 -22.69 6.32 -26.94
CA GLU A 159 -23.09 6.94 -28.20
C GLU A 159 -24.19 8.00 -28.01
N LYS A 160 -25.06 7.80 -27.01
CA LYS A 160 -26.20 8.69 -26.70
C LYS A 160 -26.22 9.06 -25.21
N PRO A 161 -26.68 10.27 -24.86
CA PRO A 161 -26.79 10.69 -23.47
C PRO A 161 -27.77 9.82 -22.68
N PHE A 162 -27.43 9.56 -21.42
CA PHE A 162 -28.34 8.92 -20.47
C PHE A 162 -29.44 9.89 -20.01
N ASP A 163 -30.58 9.35 -19.61
CA ASP A 163 -31.58 10.11 -18.86
C ASP A 163 -31.16 10.24 -17.39
N PHE A 164 -30.58 11.37 -17.01
CA PHE A 164 -30.18 11.69 -15.64
C PHE A 164 -31.29 12.28 -14.77
N GLN A 165 -32.53 12.36 -15.26
CA GLN A 165 -33.71 12.74 -14.47
C GLN A 165 -34.40 11.51 -13.86
N LYS A 166 -34.16 10.33 -14.44
CA LYS A 166 -34.67 9.07 -13.91
C LYS A 166 -34.13 8.79 -12.50
N GLN A 167 -35.05 8.55 -11.57
CA GLN A 167 -34.76 8.14 -10.20
C GLN A 167 -34.37 6.67 -10.17
N GLU A 168 -33.08 6.40 -10.03
CA GLU A 168 -32.52 5.07 -9.93
C GLU A 168 -31.18 5.12 -9.19
N SER A 169 -30.79 4.02 -8.52
CA SER A 169 -29.50 3.89 -7.85
C SER A 169 -28.58 2.88 -8.54
N TYR A 170 -27.28 3.04 -8.27
CA TYR A 170 -26.23 2.07 -8.58
C TYR A 170 -25.59 1.58 -7.29
N HIS A 171 -25.62 0.26 -7.09
CA HIS A 171 -24.98 -0.42 -5.98
C HIS A 171 -23.55 -0.80 -6.39
N PHE A 172 -22.55 -0.09 -5.86
CA PHE A 172 -21.19 -0.12 -6.40
C PHE A 172 -20.31 -1.23 -5.81
N ASP A 173 -20.47 -1.54 -4.53
CA ASP A 173 -19.86 -2.70 -3.86
C ASP A 173 -20.87 -3.84 -3.87
N ARG A 174 -20.55 -4.90 -4.61
CA ARG A 174 -21.44 -6.04 -4.90
C ARG A 174 -20.89 -7.34 -4.34
N GLU A 175 -19.97 -7.29 -3.39
CA GLU A 175 -19.42 -8.50 -2.76
C GLU A 175 -20.53 -9.35 -2.12
N ASP A 176 -21.63 -8.72 -1.67
CA ASP A 176 -22.83 -9.34 -1.08
C ASP A 176 -23.86 -9.86 -2.12
N ARG A 177 -23.71 -9.53 -3.40
CA ARG A 177 -24.67 -9.89 -4.47
C ARG A 177 -24.32 -11.23 -5.14
N GLY A 178 -25.24 -11.78 -5.92
CA GLY A 178 -24.95 -12.88 -6.85
C GLY A 178 -24.39 -12.38 -8.19
N TRP A 179 -23.77 -13.26 -8.96
CA TRP A 179 -23.47 -13.01 -10.38
C TRP A 179 -24.75 -12.84 -11.18
N ALA A 180 -24.68 -12.04 -12.24
CA ALA A 180 -25.80 -11.86 -13.15
C ALA A 180 -26.20 -13.20 -13.80
N THR A 181 -27.49 -13.49 -13.81
CA THR A 181 -28.07 -14.74 -14.35
C THR A 181 -28.26 -14.70 -15.87
N SER A 182 -28.14 -13.53 -16.48
CA SER A 182 -28.32 -13.34 -17.92
C SER A 182 -27.51 -12.16 -18.46
N LEU A 183 -27.33 -12.12 -19.79
CA LEU A 183 -26.76 -10.96 -20.48
C LEU A 183 -27.54 -9.68 -20.21
N GLN A 184 -28.87 -9.76 -20.09
CA GLN A 184 -29.71 -8.60 -19.82
C GLN A 184 -29.44 -8.01 -18.43
N GLU A 185 -29.33 -8.85 -17.41
CA GLU A 185 -29.02 -8.41 -16.05
C GLU A 185 -27.61 -7.80 -15.97
N LEU A 186 -26.62 -8.42 -16.63
CA LEU A 186 -25.26 -7.88 -16.67
C LEU A 186 -25.19 -6.58 -17.47
N ASN A 187 -25.95 -6.45 -18.55
CA ASN A 187 -26.06 -5.22 -19.33
C ASN A 187 -26.69 -4.10 -18.48
N GLU A 188 -27.74 -4.39 -17.70
CA GLU A 188 -28.33 -3.39 -16.81
C GLU A 188 -27.36 -2.94 -15.71
N LEU A 189 -26.58 -3.87 -15.15
CA LEU A 189 -25.50 -3.53 -14.21
C LEU A 189 -24.49 -2.56 -14.85
N TRP A 190 -24.01 -2.89 -16.05
CA TRP A 190 -23.04 -2.03 -16.75
C TRP A 190 -23.64 -0.72 -17.22
N ARG A 191 -24.91 -0.68 -17.63
CA ARG A 191 -25.62 0.56 -17.94
C ARG A 191 -25.60 1.51 -16.74
N LYS A 192 -25.93 1.00 -15.54
CA LYS A 192 -25.91 1.79 -14.30
C LYS A 192 -24.50 2.23 -13.92
N ARG A 193 -23.50 1.35 -14.05
CA ARG A 193 -22.09 1.69 -13.81
C ARG A 193 -21.60 2.80 -14.73
N VAL A 194 -21.80 2.66 -16.04
CA VAL A 194 -21.37 3.67 -17.04
C VAL A 194 -22.12 4.97 -16.83
N LYS A 195 -23.42 4.92 -16.52
CA LYS A 195 -24.21 6.11 -16.15
C LYS A 195 -23.64 6.78 -14.90
N ALA A 196 -23.23 6.04 -13.86
CA ALA A 196 -22.59 6.60 -12.68
C ALA A 196 -21.25 7.29 -13.00
N GLU A 197 -20.41 6.65 -13.82
CA GLU A 197 -19.13 7.23 -14.27
C GLU A 197 -19.35 8.50 -15.10
N ALA A 198 -20.35 8.51 -15.99
CA ALA A 198 -20.73 9.68 -16.78
C ALA A 198 -21.29 10.81 -15.90
N LEU A 199 -22.17 10.45 -14.95
CA LEU A 199 -22.74 11.39 -13.99
C LEU A 199 -21.64 12.10 -13.19
N SER A 200 -20.61 11.37 -12.75
CA SER A 200 -19.48 11.96 -12.03
C SER A 200 -18.74 13.01 -12.85
N LEU A 201 -18.57 12.81 -14.16
CA LEU A 201 -17.92 13.80 -15.03
C LEU A 201 -18.83 15.01 -15.28
N MET A 202 -20.13 14.79 -15.44
CA MET A 202 -21.11 15.88 -15.58
C MET A 202 -21.24 16.73 -14.31
N LEU A 203 -21.14 16.11 -13.12
CA LEU A 203 -21.06 16.81 -11.84
C LEU A 203 -19.76 17.61 -11.66
N ALA A 204 -18.71 17.25 -12.41
CA ALA A 204 -17.49 18.04 -12.56
C ALA A 204 -17.58 19.04 -13.75
N ASP A 205 -18.81 19.37 -14.15
CA ASP A 205 -19.16 20.38 -15.15
C ASP A 205 -18.61 20.10 -16.57
N LYS A 206 -18.41 18.81 -16.89
CA LYS A 206 -18.13 18.36 -18.26
C LYS A 206 -19.40 18.29 -19.09
N SER A 207 -19.31 18.73 -20.34
CA SER A 207 -20.36 18.50 -21.33
C SER A 207 -20.52 17.00 -21.65
N TRP A 208 -21.65 16.63 -22.27
CA TRP A 208 -21.84 15.24 -22.70
C TRP A 208 -20.76 14.78 -23.68
N GLU A 209 -20.36 15.62 -24.63
CA GLU A 209 -19.33 15.28 -25.61
C GLU A 209 -17.95 15.08 -24.96
N GLU A 210 -17.54 15.96 -24.04
CA GLU A 210 -16.31 15.75 -23.26
C GLU A 210 -16.39 14.48 -22.41
N THR A 211 -17.54 14.23 -21.77
CA THR A 211 -17.77 13.04 -20.93
C THR A 211 -17.62 11.76 -21.75
N LYS A 212 -18.26 11.71 -22.92
CA LYS A 212 -18.16 10.62 -23.89
C LYS A 212 -16.71 10.40 -24.31
N GLU A 213 -16.00 11.46 -24.70
CA GLU A 213 -14.60 11.36 -25.13
C GLU A 213 -13.71 10.77 -24.04
N ILE A 214 -13.82 11.27 -22.80
CA ILE A 214 -13.05 10.80 -21.65
C ILE A 214 -13.34 9.33 -21.35
N LEU A 215 -14.62 8.93 -21.31
CA LEU A 215 -14.99 7.56 -20.94
C LEU A 215 -14.68 6.56 -22.05
N VAL A 216 -14.90 6.91 -23.33
CA VAL A 216 -14.51 6.06 -24.46
C VAL A 216 -12.99 5.82 -24.43
N LYS A 217 -12.21 6.87 -24.20
CA LYS A 217 -10.75 6.76 -24.04
C LYS A 217 -10.38 5.85 -22.87
N ARG A 218 -11.02 6.02 -21.71
CA ARG A 218 -10.80 5.18 -20.52
C ARG A 218 -11.07 3.70 -20.81
N TYR A 219 -12.20 3.38 -21.43
CA TYR A 219 -12.55 1.99 -21.74
C TYR A 219 -11.61 1.38 -22.80
N LYS A 220 -11.20 2.13 -23.83
CA LYS A 220 -10.20 1.66 -24.79
C LYS A 220 -8.83 1.39 -24.15
N MET A 221 -8.41 2.23 -23.21
CA MET A 221 -7.18 1.97 -22.44
C MET A 221 -7.30 0.76 -21.53
N ALA A 222 -8.49 0.52 -20.97
CA ALA A 222 -8.77 -0.69 -20.20
C ALA A 222 -8.78 -1.96 -21.08
N GLN A 223 -9.32 -1.87 -22.31
CA GLN A 223 -9.25 -2.93 -23.33
C GLN A 223 -7.80 -3.27 -23.68
N ARG A 224 -7.01 -2.26 -24.04
CA ARG A 224 -5.59 -2.46 -24.37
C ARG A 224 -4.83 -3.15 -23.22
N ARG A 225 -5.10 -2.77 -21.97
CA ARG A 225 -4.47 -3.40 -20.80
C ARG A 225 -4.83 -4.89 -20.68
N ILE A 226 -6.10 -5.26 -20.88
CA ILE A 226 -6.50 -6.67 -20.78
C ILE A 226 -5.97 -7.51 -21.94
N GLU A 227 -5.82 -6.92 -23.12
CA GLU A 227 -5.25 -7.55 -24.33
C GLU A 227 -3.74 -7.73 -24.23
N GLN A 228 -3.04 -6.86 -23.50
CA GLN A 228 -1.58 -6.91 -23.30
C GLN A 228 -1.15 -7.79 -22.11
N ASN A 229 -2.09 -8.44 -21.42
CA ASN A 229 -1.73 -9.44 -20.41
C ASN A 229 -0.93 -10.56 -21.07
N LYS A 230 0.07 -11.06 -20.35
CA LYS A 230 0.96 -12.13 -20.75
C LYS A 230 0.65 -13.38 -19.92
N SER A 231 1.21 -14.51 -20.35
CA SER A 231 1.06 -15.78 -19.65
C SER A 231 1.51 -15.71 -18.18
N GLU A 232 2.57 -14.94 -17.90
CA GLU A 232 3.09 -14.72 -16.55
C GLU A 232 2.05 -14.06 -15.62
N ASP A 233 1.26 -13.10 -16.11
CA ASP A 233 0.24 -12.44 -15.30
C ASP A 233 -0.82 -13.46 -14.85
N VAL A 234 -1.29 -14.32 -15.77
CA VAL A 234 -2.28 -15.37 -15.47
C VAL A 234 -1.75 -16.38 -14.46
N PHE A 235 -0.50 -16.80 -14.64
CA PHE A 235 0.18 -17.71 -13.74
C PHE A 235 0.30 -17.10 -12.33
N GLU A 236 0.71 -15.83 -12.24
CA GLU A 236 0.83 -15.12 -10.97
C GLU A 236 -0.52 -14.99 -10.25
N TYR A 237 -1.60 -14.59 -10.94
CA TYR A 237 -2.94 -14.57 -10.36
C TYR A 237 -3.36 -15.93 -9.80
N PHE A 238 -3.10 -17.01 -10.55
CA PHE A 238 -3.51 -18.35 -10.15
C PHE A 238 -2.69 -18.88 -8.97
N MET A 239 -1.37 -18.69 -8.98
CA MET A 239 -0.51 -19.10 -7.86
C MET A 239 -0.76 -18.28 -6.61
N ASN A 240 -1.14 -17.01 -6.75
CA ASN A 240 -1.56 -16.20 -5.61
C ASN A 240 -2.94 -16.60 -5.09
N ALA A 241 -3.88 -17.05 -5.93
CA ALA A 241 -5.13 -17.65 -5.43
C ALA A 241 -4.85 -18.86 -4.54
N PHE A 242 -3.90 -19.71 -4.95
CA PHE A 242 -3.46 -20.84 -4.14
C PHE A 242 -2.80 -20.40 -2.83
N ALA A 243 -1.77 -19.56 -2.90
CA ALA A 243 -1.00 -19.15 -1.72
C ALA A 243 -1.88 -18.39 -0.69
N LEU A 244 -2.74 -17.48 -1.16
CA LEU A 244 -3.67 -16.72 -0.31
C LEU A 244 -4.78 -17.58 0.29
N THR A 245 -5.10 -18.73 -0.31
CA THR A 245 -6.04 -19.69 0.29
C THR A 245 -5.42 -20.37 1.51
N VAL A 246 -4.11 -20.65 1.44
CA VAL A 246 -3.39 -21.27 2.56
C VAL A 246 -3.27 -20.31 3.74
N GLU A 247 -2.80 -19.09 3.49
CA GLU A 247 -2.58 -18.07 4.53
C GLU A 247 -2.43 -16.68 3.87
N PRO A 248 -2.97 -15.59 4.46
CA PRO A 248 -3.10 -14.28 3.80
C PRO A 248 -1.77 -13.58 3.44
N HIS A 249 -0.63 -14.00 4.01
CA HIS A 249 0.67 -13.37 3.77
C HIS A 249 1.62 -14.21 2.92
N SER A 250 1.18 -15.37 2.45
CA SER A 250 1.92 -16.19 1.48
C SER A 250 1.54 -15.78 0.05
N SER A 251 2.54 -15.61 -0.81
CA SER A 251 2.33 -15.15 -2.19
C SER A 251 3.48 -15.53 -3.12
N TYR A 252 3.16 -15.77 -4.38
CA TYR A 252 4.13 -15.86 -5.46
C TYR A 252 4.39 -14.49 -6.07
N PHE A 253 5.67 -14.16 -6.23
CA PHE A 253 6.13 -12.97 -6.95
C PHE A 253 6.76 -13.42 -8.27
N SER A 254 6.24 -12.92 -9.38
CA SER A 254 6.93 -13.04 -10.67
C SER A 254 8.33 -12.40 -10.60
N PRO A 255 9.25 -12.68 -11.54
CA PRO A 255 10.59 -12.10 -11.52
C PRO A 255 10.61 -10.58 -11.34
N ARG A 256 9.66 -9.89 -11.97
CA ARG A 256 9.51 -8.44 -11.88
C ARG A 256 9.05 -8.00 -10.49
N GLU A 257 8.06 -8.66 -9.91
CA GLU A 257 7.58 -8.35 -8.56
C GLU A 257 8.64 -8.65 -7.49
N ALA A 258 9.46 -9.68 -7.69
CA ALA A 258 10.62 -9.96 -6.84
C ALA A 258 11.64 -8.81 -6.90
N GLU A 259 12.00 -8.33 -8.10
CA GLU A 259 12.90 -7.17 -8.24
C GLU A 259 12.33 -5.91 -7.58
N ASN A 260 11.04 -5.64 -7.77
CA ASN A 260 10.36 -4.49 -7.15
C ASN A 260 10.39 -4.58 -5.62
N PHE A 261 10.12 -5.77 -5.06
CA PHE A 261 10.23 -6.00 -3.62
C PHE A 261 11.65 -5.75 -3.10
N ASP A 262 12.67 -6.23 -3.82
CA ASP A 262 14.07 -6.02 -3.43
C ASP A 262 14.44 -4.53 -3.45
N ILE A 263 14.00 -3.78 -4.47
CA ILE A 263 14.20 -2.32 -4.57
C ILE A 263 13.57 -1.61 -3.37
N GLU A 264 12.35 -1.98 -2.97
CA GLU A 264 11.69 -1.41 -1.79
C GLU A 264 12.44 -1.74 -0.49
N MET A 265 13.05 -2.92 -0.39
CA MET A 265 13.77 -3.33 0.82
C MET A 265 15.14 -2.68 0.94
N LYS A 266 15.90 -2.57 -0.16
CA LYS A 266 17.24 -1.94 -0.16
C LYS A 266 17.23 -0.43 -0.38
N LEU A 267 16.07 0.15 -0.69
CA LEU A 267 15.89 1.56 -1.07
C LEU A 267 16.86 2.03 -2.15
N SER A 268 17.18 1.16 -3.10
CA SER A 268 17.99 1.51 -4.25
C SER A 268 17.63 0.68 -5.47
N LEU A 269 17.88 1.23 -6.65
CA LEU A 269 17.69 0.56 -7.94
C LEU A 269 18.82 0.90 -8.89
N GLU A 270 19.04 0.07 -9.92
CA GLU A 270 19.96 0.40 -11.00
C GLU A 270 19.17 0.90 -12.22
N GLY A 271 19.48 2.12 -12.65
CA GLY A 271 18.74 2.75 -13.74
C GLY A 271 19.03 4.24 -13.86
N ILE A 272 18.04 4.98 -14.37
CA ILE A 272 18.17 6.42 -14.63
C ILE A 272 17.66 7.29 -13.48
N GLY A 273 16.92 6.71 -12.53
CA GLY A 273 16.26 7.41 -11.42
C GLY A 273 15.16 8.37 -11.87
N ALA A 274 14.14 7.82 -12.52
CA ALA A 274 12.92 8.53 -12.87
C ALA A 274 11.71 7.71 -12.44
N ILE A 275 10.72 8.36 -11.84
CA ILE A 275 9.42 7.78 -11.54
C ILE A 275 8.56 7.97 -12.78
N LEU A 276 8.17 6.87 -13.39
CA LEU A 276 7.40 6.85 -14.63
C LEU A 276 5.93 6.55 -14.34
N GLN A 277 5.06 7.08 -15.18
CA GLN A 277 3.62 6.84 -15.11
C GLN A 277 3.06 6.71 -16.52
N MET A 278 2.05 5.87 -16.68
CA MET A 278 1.27 5.83 -17.91
C MET A 278 0.43 7.12 -18.06
N ASP A 279 0.58 7.79 -19.19
CA ASP A 279 -0.18 8.96 -19.62
C ASP A 279 -0.80 8.63 -20.99
N ASP A 280 -2.04 8.14 -20.97
CA ASP A 280 -2.71 7.57 -22.14
C ASP A 280 -1.94 6.36 -22.72
N VAL A 281 -1.37 6.52 -23.91
CA VAL A 281 -0.51 5.53 -24.57
C VAL A 281 0.97 5.85 -24.38
N TYR A 282 1.32 6.90 -23.64
CA TYR A 282 2.71 7.33 -23.47
C TYR A 282 3.24 7.00 -22.08
N THR A 283 4.53 6.69 -22.00
CA THR A 283 5.24 6.61 -20.73
C THR A 283 5.73 8.00 -20.36
N LYS A 284 5.08 8.63 -19.38
CA LYS A 284 5.41 9.98 -18.90
C LYS A 284 6.38 9.92 -17.72
N VAL A 285 7.36 10.82 -17.74
CA VAL A 285 8.21 11.11 -16.58
C VAL A 285 7.39 11.90 -15.57
N ASN A 286 6.98 11.24 -14.48
CA ASN A 286 6.19 11.88 -13.43
C ASN A 286 7.08 12.71 -12.50
N LYS A 287 8.21 12.14 -12.06
CA LYS A 287 9.16 12.79 -11.15
C LYS A 287 10.58 12.31 -11.43
N LEU A 288 11.56 13.16 -11.20
CA LEU A 288 12.99 12.78 -11.25
C LEU A 288 13.53 12.58 -9.83
N VAL A 289 14.33 11.55 -9.62
CA VAL A 289 14.97 11.29 -8.33
C VAL A 289 16.17 12.22 -8.17
N THR A 290 16.23 12.93 -7.05
CA THR A 290 17.31 13.89 -6.79
C THR A 290 18.68 13.22 -6.77
N GLY A 291 19.64 13.79 -7.49
CA GLY A 291 20.99 13.26 -7.64
C GLY A 291 21.10 12.05 -8.58
N ALA A 292 20.03 11.64 -9.26
CA ALA A 292 20.07 10.52 -10.20
C ALA A 292 20.46 10.94 -11.63
N PRO A 293 20.86 9.99 -12.52
CA PRO A 293 21.31 10.29 -13.88
C PRO A 293 20.34 11.16 -14.71
N ALA A 294 19.04 10.88 -14.63
CA ALA A 294 18.03 11.62 -15.40
C ALA A 294 17.96 13.09 -14.97
N GLU A 295 17.96 13.38 -13.66
CA GLU A 295 17.98 14.74 -13.12
C GLU A 295 19.31 15.45 -13.44
N LYS A 296 20.45 14.80 -13.16
CA LYS A 296 21.81 15.33 -13.43
C LYS A 296 21.98 15.72 -14.90
N SER A 297 21.35 15.00 -15.82
CA SER A 297 21.46 15.26 -17.25
C SER A 297 20.89 16.61 -17.68
N LYS A 298 19.88 17.12 -16.97
CA LYS A 298 19.05 18.29 -17.34
C LYS A 298 18.41 18.21 -18.74
N GLN A 299 18.51 17.06 -19.41
CA GLN A 299 17.99 16.82 -20.75
C GLN A 299 16.58 16.22 -20.73
N ILE A 300 16.14 15.72 -19.58
CA ILE A 300 14.81 15.18 -19.32
C ILE A 300 14.17 16.03 -18.22
N GLN A 301 12.87 16.29 -18.34
CA GLN A 301 12.12 17.08 -17.37
C GLN A 301 10.81 16.37 -17.00
N GLU A 302 10.20 16.79 -15.89
CA GLU A 302 8.89 16.30 -15.47
C GLU A 302 7.82 16.65 -16.51
N GLY A 303 7.03 15.64 -16.89
CA GLY A 303 6.03 15.72 -17.94
C GLY A 303 6.52 15.37 -19.35
N ASP A 304 7.83 15.16 -19.55
CA ASP A 304 8.36 14.58 -20.80
C ASP A 304 7.80 13.17 -21.02
N ARG A 305 7.62 12.77 -22.28
CA ARG A 305 7.10 11.46 -22.68
C ARG A 305 8.17 10.63 -23.37
N ILE A 306 8.38 9.41 -22.91
CA ILE A 306 9.29 8.43 -23.51
C ILE A 306 8.50 7.70 -24.60
N VAL A 307 8.93 7.87 -25.85
CA VAL A 307 8.31 7.25 -27.04
C VAL A 307 9.17 6.16 -27.67
N GLY A 308 10.45 6.09 -27.29
CA GLY A 308 11.33 4.99 -27.69
C GLY A 308 12.47 4.74 -26.73
N VAL A 309 12.95 3.50 -26.67
CA VAL A 309 14.06 3.06 -25.82
C VAL A 309 15.05 2.23 -26.64
N GLY A 310 16.34 2.55 -26.56
CA GLY A 310 17.42 1.81 -27.22
C GLY A 310 18.48 1.33 -26.23
N GLN A 311 18.89 0.08 -26.37
CA GLN A 311 19.94 -0.53 -25.53
C GLN A 311 21.32 -0.31 -26.15
N GLY A 312 22.22 0.43 -25.49
CA GLY A 312 23.55 0.69 -26.01
C GLY A 312 23.54 1.24 -27.43
N LYS A 313 24.00 0.44 -28.41
CA LYS A 313 24.04 0.79 -29.84
C LYS A 313 22.89 0.19 -30.66
N GLU A 314 22.07 -0.67 -30.08
CA GLU A 314 20.93 -1.30 -30.75
C GLU A 314 19.89 -0.25 -31.17
N PRO A 315 19.15 -0.44 -32.28
CA PRO A 315 18.12 0.48 -32.73
C PRO A 315 17.17 0.89 -31.59
N ILE A 316 16.71 2.14 -31.62
CA ILE A 316 15.67 2.59 -30.68
C ILE A 316 14.37 1.89 -31.06
N GLU A 317 13.80 1.16 -30.11
CA GLU A 317 12.50 0.52 -30.23
C GLU A 317 11.41 1.51 -29.85
N ASP A 318 10.36 1.60 -30.66
CA ASP A 318 9.18 2.40 -30.35
C ASP A 318 8.37 1.71 -29.24
N VAL A 319 8.17 2.43 -28.15
CA VAL A 319 7.47 1.91 -26.96
C VAL A 319 6.08 2.52 -26.78
N VAL A 320 5.54 3.17 -27.81
CA VAL A 320 4.25 3.86 -27.71
C VAL A 320 3.12 2.84 -27.54
N GLY A 321 2.42 3.01 -26.43
CA GLY A 321 1.32 2.19 -25.97
C GLY A 321 1.74 0.79 -25.53
N TRP A 322 3.03 0.60 -25.21
CA TRP A 322 3.46 -0.56 -24.44
C TRP A 322 2.92 -0.49 -23.01
N ARG A 323 2.97 -1.62 -22.30
CA ARG A 323 2.72 -1.62 -20.85
C ARG A 323 3.82 -0.83 -20.16
N LEU A 324 3.45 -0.03 -19.16
CA LEU A 324 4.41 0.78 -18.39
C LEU A 324 5.60 -0.06 -17.93
N ASP A 325 5.31 -1.22 -17.37
CA ASP A 325 6.31 -2.09 -16.78
C ASP A 325 7.28 -2.66 -17.82
N ASP A 326 6.83 -2.94 -19.04
CA ASP A 326 7.72 -3.38 -20.13
C ASP A 326 8.68 -2.25 -20.54
N VAL A 327 8.20 -0.99 -20.52
CA VAL A 327 9.05 0.18 -20.76
C VAL A 327 10.05 0.39 -19.61
N VAL A 328 9.61 0.18 -18.37
CA VAL A 328 10.47 0.26 -17.17
C VAL A 328 11.59 -0.77 -17.25
N ASP A 329 11.30 -2.02 -17.63
CA ASP A 329 12.30 -3.08 -17.77
C ASP A 329 13.37 -2.72 -18.82
N LEU A 330 12.99 -2.08 -19.93
CA LEU A 330 13.94 -1.57 -20.92
C LEU A 330 14.78 -0.41 -20.37
N ILE A 331 14.22 0.44 -19.53
CA ILE A 331 14.92 1.60 -18.97
C ILE A 331 15.88 1.20 -17.85
N ARG A 332 15.50 0.22 -17.03
CA ARG A 332 16.37 -0.40 -16.02
C ARG A 332 17.52 -1.16 -16.69
N GLY A 333 18.53 -1.48 -15.89
CA GLY A 333 19.69 -2.24 -16.34
C GLY A 333 20.93 -1.91 -15.53
N GLU A 334 21.96 -2.72 -15.75
CA GLU A 334 23.20 -2.69 -14.95
C GLU A 334 23.83 -1.29 -14.87
N ALA A 335 24.29 -0.91 -13.69
CA ALA A 335 25.02 0.33 -13.49
C ALA A 335 26.25 0.43 -14.43
N GLY A 336 26.47 1.60 -15.02
CA GLY A 336 27.51 1.85 -16.02
C GLY A 336 27.08 1.54 -17.47
N SER A 337 26.01 0.78 -17.68
CA SER A 337 25.44 0.58 -19.02
C SER A 337 24.76 1.85 -19.55
N LYS A 338 24.60 1.96 -20.87
CA LYS A 338 23.96 3.12 -21.52
C LYS A 338 22.58 2.79 -22.07
N VAL A 339 21.64 3.70 -21.83
CA VAL A 339 20.30 3.68 -22.41
C VAL A 339 20.08 4.94 -23.24
N ARG A 340 19.41 4.78 -24.38
CA ARG A 340 19.01 5.89 -25.24
C ARG A 340 17.51 6.04 -25.19
N LEU A 341 17.03 7.20 -24.78
CA LEU A 341 15.61 7.51 -24.66
C LEU A 341 15.23 8.49 -25.75
N GLN A 342 14.27 8.12 -26.59
CA GLN A 342 13.62 9.05 -27.50
C GLN A 342 12.50 9.74 -26.73
N ILE A 343 12.69 11.03 -26.50
CA ILE A 343 11.83 11.87 -25.67
C ILE A 343 11.01 12.81 -26.56
N LEU A 344 9.69 12.77 -26.35
CA LEU A 344 8.76 13.77 -26.81
C LEU A 344 8.58 14.81 -25.68
N PRO A 345 8.96 16.08 -25.88
CA PRO A 345 8.86 17.11 -24.85
C PRO A 345 7.42 17.33 -24.35
N LYS A 346 7.29 17.73 -23.09
CA LYS A 346 5.99 18.06 -22.47
C LYS A 346 5.16 19.00 -23.35
N GLY A 347 3.92 18.61 -23.64
CA GLY A 347 2.94 19.45 -24.34
C GLY A 347 3.07 19.46 -25.87
N GLU A 348 4.11 18.83 -26.44
CA GLU A 348 4.22 18.62 -27.88
C GLU A 348 3.44 17.37 -28.32
N VAL A 349 2.73 17.48 -29.44
CA VAL A 349 1.99 16.37 -30.07
C VAL A 349 2.46 16.24 -31.51
N GLY A 350 3.12 15.14 -31.84
CA GLY A 350 3.76 14.96 -33.15
C GLY A 350 4.92 15.93 -33.44
N GLY A 351 5.48 16.54 -32.39
CA GLY A 351 6.66 17.41 -32.44
C GLY A 351 7.96 16.63 -32.65
N GLU A 352 9.07 17.36 -32.71
CA GLU A 352 10.39 16.76 -32.89
C GLU A 352 10.82 16.01 -31.63
N THR A 353 11.11 14.72 -31.76
CA THR A 353 11.66 13.94 -30.65
C THR A 353 13.15 14.20 -30.51
N LYS A 354 13.63 14.31 -29.27
CA LYS A 354 15.07 14.35 -28.96
C LYS A 354 15.55 12.99 -28.45
N VAL A 355 16.73 12.55 -28.87
CA VAL A 355 17.36 11.34 -28.32
C VAL A 355 18.32 11.75 -27.20
N VAL A 356 18.05 11.28 -25.99
CA VAL A 356 18.89 11.51 -24.80
C VAL A 356 19.60 10.20 -24.46
N THR A 357 20.92 10.25 -24.32
CA THR A 357 21.70 9.09 -23.84
C THR A 357 22.04 9.28 -22.38
N LEU A 358 21.63 8.32 -21.55
CA LEU A 358 21.93 8.30 -20.12
C LEU A 358 22.79 7.08 -19.78
N THR A 359 23.71 7.26 -18.84
CA THR A 359 24.42 6.15 -18.20
C THR A 359 23.62 5.76 -16.96
N ARG A 360 23.31 4.47 -16.81
CA ARG A 360 22.62 3.95 -15.64
C ARG A 360 23.56 4.01 -14.44
N GLU A 361 23.03 4.36 -13.27
CA GLU A 361 23.75 4.38 -12.01
C GLU A 361 22.94 3.64 -10.94
N GLN A 362 23.58 3.31 -9.83
CA GLN A 362 22.86 2.93 -8.61
C GLN A 362 22.21 4.19 -8.04
N VAL A 363 20.88 4.21 -7.99
CA VAL A 363 20.06 5.33 -7.52
C VAL A 363 19.53 5.00 -6.13
N LYS A 364 19.84 5.84 -5.15
CA LYS A 364 19.31 5.75 -3.78
C LYS A 364 17.96 6.45 -3.69
N LEU A 365 16.99 5.81 -3.03
CA LEU A 365 15.62 6.32 -2.85
C LEU A 365 15.49 6.97 -1.46
N GLU A 366 16.27 8.03 -1.22
CA GLU A 366 16.35 8.68 0.10
C GLU A 366 15.00 9.24 0.59
N GLU A 367 14.10 9.62 -0.32
CA GLU A 367 12.76 10.11 0.01
C GLU A 367 11.88 9.07 0.73
N LEU A 368 12.20 7.78 0.57
CA LEU A 368 11.52 6.64 1.18
C LEU A 368 12.20 6.15 2.46
N SER A 369 13.31 6.78 2.87
CA SER A 369 14.03 6.43 4.09
C SER A 369 13.51 7.19 5.31
N ALA A 370 13.98 6.82 6.51
CA ALA A 370 13.57 7.46 7.75
C ALA A 370 13.90 8.97 7.73
N LYS A 371 13.04 9.77 8.35
CA LYS A 371 13.19 11.23 8.45
C LYS A 371 13.19 11.65 9.91
N SER A 372 13.85 12.76 10.21
CA SER A 372 13.92 13.32 11.55
C SER A 372 13.50 14.79 11.57
N GLU A 373 12.75 15.19 12.59
CA GLU A 373 12.41 16.58 12.88
C GLU A 373 12.36 16.82 14.40
N THR A 374 12.10 18.06 14.81
CA THR A 374 11.87 18.39 16.22
C THR A 374 10.53 19.09 16.42
N ILE A 375 9.86 18.78 17.52
CA ILE A 375 8.64 19.48 17.96
C ILE A 375 8.88 20.13 19.32
N LYS A 376 8.09 21.16 19.63
CA LYS A 376 8.20 21.92 20.87
C LYS A 376 6.91 21.85 21.66
N VAL A 377 7.03 21.69 22.97
CA VAL A 377 5.91 21.59 23.90
C VAL A 377 6.15 22.51 25.09
N ASP A 378 5.21 23.43 25.33
CA ASP A 378 5.27 24.30 26.50
C ASP A 378 4.63 23.60 27.71
N MET A 379 5.41 23.45 28.78
CA MET A 379 5.02 22.76 30.02
C MET A 379 5.56 23.50 31.24
N ASN A 380 4.68 23.92 32.16
CA ASN A 380 5.04 24.65 33.40
C ASN A 380 5.97 25.87 33.17
N ASN A 381 5.69 26.69 32.15
CA ASN A 381 6.52 27.83 31.73
C ASN A 381 7.94 27.46 31.23
N GLN A 382 8.15 26.20 30.87
CA GLN A 382 9.37 25.71 30.25
C GLN A 382 9.06 25.10 28.88
N GLN A 383 9.85 25.41 27.87
CA GLN A 383 9.71 24.81 26.54
C GLN A 383 10.57 23.56 26.47
N LEU A 384 9.94 22.40 26.29
CA LEU A 384 10.60 21.12 26.06
C LEU A 384 10.70 20.86 24.56
N THR A 385 11.83 20.32 24.12
CA THR A 385 12.08 19.96 22.72
C THR A 385 12.11 18.45 22.58
N PHE A 386 11.30 17.91 21.68
CA PHE A 386 11.25 16.47 21.41
C PHE A 386 11.77 16.20 20.00
N GLY A 387 12.68 15.23 19.87
CA GLY A 387 13.04 14.68 18.57
C GLY A 387 11.94 13.74 18.08
N VAL A 388 11.63 13.80 16.79
CA VAL A 388 10.68 12.90 16.13
C VAL A 388 11.42 12.19 15.01
N ILE A 389 11.29 10.87 14.95
CA ILE A 389 11.82 10.06 13.86
C ILE A 389 10.66 9.31 13.21
N GLU A 390 10.33 9.69 11.98
CA GLU A 390 9.36 9.00 11.13
C GLU A 390 10.07 7.84 10.43
N ILE A 391 9.58 6.62 10.65
CA ILE A 391 10.08 5.43 9.99
C ILE A 391 8.98 4.90 9.07
N PRO A 392 9.08 5.10 7.75
CA PRO A 392 8.04 4.66 6.82
C PRO A 392 8.02 3.14 6.60
N LYS A 393 9.18 2.47 6.71
CA LYS A 393 9.36 1.02 6.54
C LYS A 393 10.62 0.56 7.26
N PHE A 394 10.68 -0.70 7.67
CA PHE A 394 11.92 -1.33 8.17
C PHE A 394 12.74 -1.87 6.99
N TYR A 395 13.54 -0.99 6.37
CA TYR A 395 14.38 -1.29 5.20
C TYR A 395 15.81 -1.73 5.56
N VAL A 396 16.39 -2.58 4.71
CA VAL A 396 17.79 -3.06 4.79
C VAL A 396 18.27 -3.56 3.42
N ASP A 397 19.51 -3.21 3.07
CA ASP A 397 20.21 -3.82 1.93
C ASP A 397 20.90 -5.13 2.38
N TRP A 398 20.17 -6.26 2.31
CA TRP A 398 20.71 -7.58 2.69
C TRP A 398 21.90 -8.01 1.83
N ASP A 399 21.95 -7.58 0.58
CA ASP A 399 23.03 -7.92 -0.34
C ASP A 399 24.32 -7.24 0.13
N ALA A 400 24.25 -5.96 0.46
CA ALA A 400 25.36 -5.22 1.06
C ALA A 400 25.74 -5.78 2.44
N LYS A 401 24.76 -6.11 3.30
CA LYS A 401 24.95 -6.61 4.66
C LYS A 401 25.55 -8.03 4.71
N ASN A 402 24.93 -8.99 4.03
CA ASN A 402 25.22 -10.41 4.19
C ASN A 402 26.17 -10.95 3.11
N ARG A 403 25.96 -10.57 1.84
CA ARG A 403 26.73 -11.09 0.70
C ARG A 403 28.04 -10.34 0.52
N LEU A 404 27.98 -9.02 0.46
CA LEU A 404 29.17 -8.16 0.26
C LEU A 404 29.87 -7.80 1.58
N ARG A 405 29.17 -7.91 2.71
CA ARG A 405 29.68 -7.58 4.06
C ARG A 405 30.28 -6.18 4.13
N LEU A 406 29.59 -5.21 3.57
CA LEU A 406 29.99 -3.80 3.60
C LEU A 406 29.68 -3.22 4.98
N ASP A 407 30.59 -2.38 5.49
CA ASP A 407 30.39 -1.71 6.78
C ASP A 407 29.37 -0.56 6.71
N ASP A 408 29.16 0.02 5.53
CA ASP A 408 28.23 1.14 5.31
C ASP A 408 27.15 0.81 4.29
N TYR A 409 26.19 0.00 4.73
CA TYR A 409 24.98 -0.32 3.98
C TYR A 409 23.79 0.53 4.45
N LYS A 410 22.78 0.64 3.58
CA LYS A 410 21.53 1.35 3.90
C LYS A 410 20.68 0.46 4.81
N SER A 411 20.32 0.97 5.99
CA SER A 411 19.41 0.30 6.90
C SER A 411 18.70 1.28 7.82
N THR A 412 17.55 0.85 8.37
CA THR A 412 16.72 1.68 9.25
C THR A 412 17.48 2.03 10.52
N THR A 413 18.07 1.03 11.17
CA THR A 413 18.79 1.19 12.44
C THR A 413 19.93 2.19 12.31
N ARG A 414 20.72 2.10 11.23
CA ARG A 414 21.86 2.99 11.00
C ARG A 414 21.44 4.43 10.74
N ASP A 415 20.34 4.64 10.01
CA ASP A 415 19.83 5.99 9.77
C ASP A 415 19.23 6.60 11.05
N VAL A 416 18.50 5.80 11.84
CA VAL A 416 18.02 6.22 13.16
C VAL A 416 19.19 6.58 14.08
N GLU A 417 20.24 5.75 14.15
CA GLU A 417 21.41 6.02 14.98
C GLU A 417 22.10 7.36 14.61
N LYS A 418 22.15 7.71 13.31
CA LYS A 418 22.65 9.01 12.85
C LYS A 418 21.79 10.16 13.38
N PHE A 419 20.46 10.02 13.34
CA PHE A 419 19.54 11.02 13.88
C PHE A 419 19.66 11.15 15.41
N LEU A 420 19.80 10.04 16.14
CA LEU A 420 20.02 10.06 17.59
C LEU A 420 21.30 10.82 17.96
N LYS A 421 22.40 10.60 17.22
CA LYS A 421 23.66 11.35 17.40
C LYS A 421 23.52 12.85 17.06
N ALA A 422 22.64 13.21 16.14
CA ALA A 422 22.32 14.60 15.85
C ALA A 422 21.53 15.23 17.00
N PHE A 423 20.48 14.55 17.47
CA PHE A 423 19.65 15.01 18.58
C PHE A 423 20.38 15.10 19.92
N GLU A 424 21.38 14.26 20.16
CA GLU A 424 22.26 14.38 21.33
C GLU A 424 22.96 15.76 21.36
N LYS A 425 23.38 16.26 20.21
CA LYS A 425 24.01 17.60 20.10
C LYS A 425 22.99 18.72 20.31
N GLU A 426 21.73 18.48 19.97
CA GLU A 426 20.62 19.42 20.14
C GLU A 426 20.02 19.41 21.56
N ASN A 427 20.41 18.45 22.40
CA ASN A 427 19.93 18.27 23.78
C ASN A 427 18.39 18.17 23.89
N ILE A 428 17.78 17.29 23.09
CA ILE A 428 16.34 17.01 23.18
C ILE A 428 15.95 16.45 24.56
N ASP A 429 14.75 16.79 25.03
CA ASP A 429 14.18 16.36 26.31
C ASP A 429 13.55 14.95 26.24
N GLY A 430 13.18 14.50 25.05
CA GLY A 430 12.55 13.21 24.80
C GLY A 430 12.51 12.86 23.30
N LEU A 431 12.21 11.62 22.99
CA LEU A 431 12.14 11.10 21.62
C LEU A 431 10.76 10.49 21.33
N ILE A 432 10.24 10.73 20.14
CA ILE A 432 9.06 10.05 19.58
C ILE A 432 9.49 9.27 18.34
N ILE A 433 9.27 7.96 18.34
CA ILE A 433 9.39 7.13 17.14
C ILE A 433 8.00 7.02 16.52
N ASP A 434 7.82 7.55 15.32
CA ASP A 434 6.55 7.51 14.60
C ASP A 434 6.53 6.34 13.61
N LEU A 435 5.66 5.37 13.89
CA LEU A 435 5.43 4.17 13.10
C LEU A 435 4.02 4.14 12.49
N ARG A 436 3.30 5.27 12.49
CA ARG A 436 1.98 5.34 11.84
C ARG A 436 2.12 4.97 10.36
N ASN A 437 1.23 4.11 9.89
CA ASN A 437 1.21 3.59 8.52
C ASN A 437 2.47 2.78 8.11
N ASN A 438 3.33 2.40 9.05
CA ASN A 438 4.47 1.52 8.79
C ASN A 438 4.06 0.04 8.84
N GLY A 439 3.85 -0.56 7.67
CA GLY A 439 3.46 -1.96 7.52
C GLY A 439 4.54 -3.00 7.87
N GLY A 440 5.70 -2.56 8.36
CA GLY A 440 6.80 -3.39 8.83
C GLY A 440 7.96 -3.46 7.84
N GLY A 441 8.58 -4.63 7.73
CA GLY A 441 9.77 -4.84 6.91
C GLY A 441 10.66 -5.92 7.52
N ALA A 442 11.95 -5.68 7.52
CA ALA A 442 12.96 -6.64 7.96
C ALA A 442 12.90 -6.90 9.47
N LEU A 443 12.89 -8.18 9.85
CA LEU A 443 12.83 -8.62 11.25
C LEU A 443 14.09 -8.21 12.03
N ASP A 444 15.26 -8.37 11.41
CA ASP A 444 16.55 -8.01 11.98
C ASP A 444 16.63 -6.51 12.28
N GLU A 445 16.09 -5.66 11.42
CA GLU A 445 16.01 -4.21 11.70
C GLU A 445 15.10 -3.88 12.89
N ALA A 446 14.04 -4.64 13.16
CA ALA A 446 13.24 -4.43 14.38
C ALA A 446 14.04 -4.76 15.65
N VAL A 447 14.86 -5.82 15.60
CA VAL A 447 15.72 -6.25 16.71
C VAL A 447 16.85 -5.25 16.93
N GLU A 448 17.59 -4.91 15.87
CA GLU A 448 18.71 -3.96 15.92
C GLU A 448 18.26 -2.55 16.32
N LEU A 449 17.11 -2.08 15.81
CA LEU A 449 16.54 -0.80 16.21
C LEU A 449 16.16 -0.78 17.69
N THR A 450 15.60 -1.88 18.22
CA THR A 450 15.27 -1.99 19.64
C THR A 450 16.52 -1.88 20.51
N GLY A 451 17.64 -2.47 20.08
CA GLY A 451 18.95 -2.38 20.76
C GLY A 451 19.50 -0.95 20.90
N LEU A 452 19.02 0.02 20.12
CA LEU A 452 19.38 1.43 20.35
C LEU A 452 18.81 1.99 21.67
N PHE A 453 17.80 1.34 22.25
CA PHE A 453 17.01 1.83 23.38
C PHE A 453 17.09 0.94 24.62
N ILE A 454 17.46 -0.34 24.49
CA ILE A 454 17.67 -1.27 25.60
C ILE A 454 19.15 -1.64 25.71
N ASP A 455 19.58 -2.20 26.84
CA ASP A 455 21.00 -2.59 27.03
C ASP A 455 21.31 -3.93 26.36
N GLN A 456 20.69 -5.02 26.82
CA GLN A 456 20.80 -6.35 26.23
C GLN A 456 19.55 -7.18 26.54
N GLY A 457 19.25 -8.16 25.70
CA GLY A 457 18.26 -9.18 25.99
C GLY A 457 17.32 -9.49 24.82
N PRO A 458 16.34 -10.37 25.03
CA PRO A 458 15.44 -10.81 23.99
C PRO A 458 14.56 -9.67 23.51
N VAL A 459 14.35 -9.54 22.20
CA VAL A 459 13.42 -8.56 21.61
C VAL A 459 12.16 -9.26 21.13
N VAL A 460 12.31 -10.44 20.53
CA VAL A 460 11.20 -11.21 19.95
C VAL A 460 11.53 -12.69 19.94
N GLN A 461 10.51 -13.53 20.12
CA GLN A 461 10.63 -14.97 19.99
C GLN A 461 9.91 -15.43 18.73
N GLN A 462 10.47 -16.42 18.02
CA GLN A 462 9.90 -17.00 16.83
C GLN A 462 9.62 -18.48 17.07
N ARG A 463 8.42 -18.96 16.72
CA ARG A 463 8.09 -20.40 16.70
C ARG A 463 7.92 -20.85 15.26
N ASP A 464 8.71 -21.83 14.86
CA ASP A 464 8.65 -22.42 13.52
C ASP A 464 7.54 -23.49 13.40
N SER A 465 7.39 -24.03 12.19
CA SER A 465 6.45 -25.11 11.87
C SER A 465 6.76 -26.45 12.55
N ARG A 466 7.94 -26.60 13.18
CA ARG A 466 8.38 -27.79 13.94
C ARG A 466 8.24 -27.54 15.45
N ASN A 467 7.56 -26.47 15.86
CA ASN A 467 7.41 -26.00 17.23
C ASN A 467 8.72 -25.63 17.94
N GLN A 468 9.79 -25.39 17.19
CA GLN A 468 11.03 -24.88 17.77
C GLN A 468 10.90 -23.39 18.02
N VAL A 469 11.22 -22.97 19.25
CA VAL A 469 11.21 -21.57 19.65
C VAL A 469 12.64 -21.05 19.65
N THR A 470 12.88 -19.99 18.87
CA THR A 470 14.14 -19.26 18.83
C THR A 470 13.93 -17.85 19.37
N SER A 471 14.83 -17.39 20.24
CA SER A 471 14.85 -16.01 20.71
C SER A 471 15.78 -15.19 19.83
N PHE A 472 15.33 -14.00 19.43
CA PHE A 472 16.15 -13.00 18.76
C PHE A 472 16.44 -11.89 19.75
N ASP A 473 17.72 -11.76 20.09
CA ASP A 473 18.19 -10.95 21.19
C ASP A 473 19.06 -9.81 20.65
N ASP A 474 18.99 -8.66 21.31
CA ASP A 474 20.06 -7.69 21.21
C ASP A 474 21.24 -8.13 22.08
N ASN A 475 22.39 -8.25 21.43
CA ASN A 475 23.63 -8.72 22.03
C ASN A 475 24.67 -7.60 22.16
N GLN A 476 24.40 -6.41 21.63
CA GLN A 476 25.33 -5.28 21.70
C GLN A 476 25.20 -4.59 23.05
N PRO A 477 26.26 -4.49 23.86
CA PRO A 477 26.16 -3.80 25.14
C PRO A 477 26.05 -2.28 24.95
N GLY A 478 25.25 -1.63 25.80
CA GLY A 478 25.10 -0.19 25.87
C GLY A 478 23.83 0.32 25.19
N ILE A 479 23.41 1.51 25.63
CA ILE A 479 22.18 2.17 25.15
C ILE A 479 22.59 3.43 24.39
N VAL A 480 22.16 3.56 23.13
CA VAL A 480 22.42 4.76 22.32
C VAL A 480 21.56 5.93 22.79
N TYR A 481 20.26 5.70 23.02
CA TYR A 481 19.36 6.72 23.56
C TYR A 481 18.69 6.25 24.84
N ASN A 482 18.98 6.92 25.96
CA ASN A 482 18.49 6.56 27.29
C ASN A 482 17.39 7.51 27.84
N GLY A 483 16.98 8.51 27.06
CA GLY A 483 15.98 9.51 27.46
C GLY A 483 14.53 8.99 27.45
N PRO A 484 13.55 9.84 27.83
CA PRO A 484 12.12 9.58 27.66
C PRO A 484 11.78 9.21 26.22
N LEU A 485 11.02 8.13 26.03
CA LEU A 485 10.69 7.56 24.73
C LEU A 485 9.19 7.35 24.61
N ALA A 486 8.60 7.78 23.51
CA ALA A 486 7.26 7.39 23.07
C ALA A 486 7.32 6.71 21.70
N VAL A 487 6.39 5.79 21.45
CA VAL A 487 6.20 5.14 20.15
C VAL A 487 4.78 5.43 19.69
N LEU A 488 4.64 6.12 18.56
CA LEU A 488 3.36 6.52 17.99
C LEU A 488 2.95 5.51 16.92
N VAL A 489 1.77 4.89 17.06
CA VAL A 489 1.27 3.81 16.20
C VAL A 489 -0.18 4.03 15.76
N ASN A 490 -0.60 3.37 14.68
CA ASN A 490 -2.00 3.30 14.28
C ASN A 490 -2.38 1.92 13.69
N GLY A 491 -3.62 1.76 13.22
CA GLY A 491 -4.06 0.52 12.57
C GLY A 491 -3.25 0.10 11.34
N GLY A 492 -2.45 1.00 10.75
CA GLY A 492 -1.51 0.69 9.66
C GLY A 492 -0.13 0.21 10.12
N SER A 493 0.18 0.30 11.41
CA SER A 493 1.43 -0.22 11.98
C SER A 493 1.34 -1.75 12.05
N ALA A 494 2.28 -2.47 11.42
CA ALA A 494 2.24 -3.93 11.36
C ALA A 494 3.62 -4.59 11.46
N SER A 495 3.65 -5.88 11.82
CA SER A 495 4.83 -6.76 11.73
C SER A 495 6.04 -6.22 12.52
N ALA A 496 7.12 -5.80 11.84
CA ALA A 496 8.32 -5.24 12.48
C ALA A 496 8.01 -4.04 13.39
N SER A 497 7.05 -3.19 13.01
CA SER A 497 6.58 -2.07 13.83
C SER A 497 5.96 -2.55 15.15
N GLU A 498 5.23 -3.66 15.11
CA GLU A 498 4.58 -4.26 16.28
C GLU A 498 5.59 -4.98 17.18
N ILE A 499 6.63 -5.57 16.59
CA ILE A 499 7.76 -6.14 17.34
C ILE A 499 8.47 -5.03 18.12
N PHE A 500 8.84 -3.94 17.45
CA PHE A 500 9.49 -2.80 18.10
C PHE A 500 8.60 -2.19 19.19
N ALA A 501 7.36 -1.82 18.87
CA ALA A 501 6.45 -1.22 19.83
C ALA A 501 6.16 -2.15 21.02
N GLY A 502 5.94 -3.44 20.75
CA GLY A 502 5.70 -4.46 21.77
C GLY A 502 6.91 -4.67 22.69
N ALA A 503 8.14 -4.69 22.15
CA ALA A 503 9.36 -4.82 22.95
C ALA A 503 9.58 -3.58 23.83
N ILE A 504 9.43 -2.38 23.28
CA ILE A 504 9.53 -1.12 24.05
C ILE A 504 8.50 -1.07 25.18
N GLN A 505 7.28 -1.55 24.94
CA GLN A 505 6.21 -1.64 25.94
C GLN A 505 6.52 -2.71 27.00
N ASP A 506 6.91 -3.91 26.61
CA ASP A 506 7.16 -5.04 27.53
C ASP A 506 8.34 -4.80 28.47
N TYR A 507 9.39 -4.15 27.97
CA TYR A 507 10.50 -3.69 28.80
C TYR A 507 10.10 -2.52 29.72
N GLY A 508 8.95 -1.87 29.47
CA GLY A 508 8.60 -0.61 30.11
C GLY A 508 9.64 0.48 29.81
N ARG A 509 10.29 0.41 28.64
CA ARG A 509 11.36 1.32 28.21
C ARG A 509 10.78 2.63 27.67
N GLY A 510 9.66 2.56 26.97
CA GLY A 510 8.94 3.69 26.39
C GLY A 510 7.43 3.52 26.58
N ILE A 511 6.66 4.54 26.20
CA ILE A 511 5.19 4.51 26.20
C ILE A 511 4.67 4.38 24.77
N VAL A 512 3.72 3.49 24.53
CA VAL A 512 3.06 3.32 23.23
C VAL A 512 1.77 4.15 23.20
N ILE A 513 1.62 4.99 22.18
CA ILE A 513 0.51 5.95 22.05
C ILE A 513 -0.13 5.78 20.67
N GLY A 514 -1.45 5.91 20.57
CA GLY A 514 -2.15 5.97 19.29
C GLY A 514 -3.30 4.97 19.18
N GLU A 515 -3.40 4.26 18.07
CA GLU A 515 -4.48 3.29 17.82
C GLU A 515 -3.95 1.85 17.94
N GLN A 516 -4.84 0.88 18.17
CA GLN A 516 -4.48 -0.53 18.12
C GLN A 516 -3.86 -0.86 16.75
N THR A 517 -2.74 -1.57 16.76
CA THR A 517 -2.00 -1.91 15.54
C THR A 517 -2.66 -3.05 14.76
N PHE A 518 -2.15 -3.33 13.56
CA PHE A 518 -2.78 -4.23 12.59
C PHE A 518 -3.00 -5.67 13.10
N GLY A 519 -2.09 -6.20 13.91
CA GLY A 519 -2.17 -7.55 14.46
C GLY A 519 -1.47 -8.61 13.65
N LYS A 520 -0.42 -8.28 12.88
CA LYS A 520 0.33 -9.27 12.11
C LYS A 520 1.36 -9.94 13.00
N GLY A 521 1.20 -11.23 13.27
CA GLY A 521 2.06 -12.05 14.14
C GLY A 521 2.86 -13.13 13.41
N THR A 522 2.99 -13.01 12.08
CA THR A 522 3.66 -13.99 11.22
C THR A 522 4.92 -13.43 10.56
N VAL A 523 5.92 -14.29 10.40
CA VAL A 523 7.18 -14.02 9.70
C VAL A 523 7.16 -14.77 8.37
N GLN A 524 7.50 -14.05 7.30
CA GLN A 524 7.64 -14.62 5.97
C GLN A 524 9.10 -14.71 5.57
N SER A 525 9.46 -15.83 4.97
CA SER A 525 10.74 -16.02 4.29
C SER A 525 10.55 -15.82 2.79
N MET A 526 11.50 -15.14 2.15
CA MET A 526 11.55 -15.03 0.69
C MET A 526 12.41 -16.16 0.14
N ILE A 527 11.82 -17.03 -0.68
CA ILE A 527 12.50 -18.16 -1.30
C ILE A 527 12.68 -17.87 -2.79
N ASP A 528 13.93 -17.66 -3.22
CA ASP A 528 14.24 -17.53 -4.64
C ASP A 528 14.09 -18.89 -5.34
N LEU A 529 13.12 -18.98 -6.23
CA LEU A 529 12.78 -20.19 -6.96
C LEU A 529 13.85 -20.56 -8.01
N ASN A 530 14.74 -19.63 -8.37
CA ASN A 530 15.84 -19.88 -9.29
C ASN A 530 16.89 -20.84 -8.72
N TYR A 531 16.99 -21.02 -7.40
CA TYR A 531 17.94 -21.97 -6.79
C TYR A 531 17.60 -23.43 -7.07
N TYR A 532 16.33 -23.74 -7.31
CA TYR A 532 15.84 -25.10 -7.52
C TYR A 532 15.76 -25.48 -9.01
N ARG A 533 16.38 -24.66 -9.86
CA ARG A 533 16.24 -24.69 -11.30
C ARG A 533 17.14 -25.76 -11.95
N SER A 534 16.57 -26.55 -12.85
CA SER A 534 17.31 -27.41 -13.79
C SER A 534 17.49 -26.80 -15.19
N LEU A 535 16.65 -25.83 -15.59
CA LEU A 535 16.62 -25.23 -16.93
C LEU A 535 17.20 -23.81 -16.95
N ARG A 536 18.18 -23.51 -17.84
CA ARG A 536 18.97 -22.27 -17.81
C ARG A 536 18.29 -21.00 -18.36
N ASP A 537 17.08 -21.08 -18.91
CA ASP A 537 16.61 -20.05 -19.84
C ASP A 537 15.42 -19.19 -19.37
N SER A 538 14.94 -19.37 -18.12
CA SER A 538 13.87 -18.51 -17.55
C SER A 538 14.15 -18.15 -16.10
N GLN A 539 13.92 -16.88 -15.73
CA GLN A 539 13.80 -16.47 -14.33
C GLN A 539 12.45 -16.92 -13.77
N LEU A 540 12.43 -17.48 -12.56
CA LEU A 540 11.26 -18.16 -11.99
C LEU A 540 10.51 -17.35 -10.93
N GLY A 541 11.02 -16.19 -10.53
CA GLY A 541 10.42 -15.37 -9.48
C GLY A 541 10.74 -15.88 -8.07
N HIS A 542 10.00 -15.43 -7.07
CA HIS A 542 10.20 -15.74 -5.66
C HIS A 542 8.90 -16.21 -5.00
N LEU A 543 9.01 -17.05 -3.98
CA LEU A 543 7.90 -17.43 -3.11
C LEU A 543 8.08 -16.76 -1.75
N LYS A 544 7.15 -15.86 -1.41
CA LYS A 544 7.02 -15.33 -0.06
C LYS A 544 6.18 -16.32 0.75
N LEU A 545 6.77 -16.93 1.77
CA LEU A 545 6.15 -18.03 2.50
C LEU A 545 6.12 -17.75 4.00
N THR A 546 4.96 -17.89 4.64
CA THR A 546 4.86 -17.83 6.10
C THR A 546 5.52 -19.07 6.71
N THR A 547 6.68 -18.89 7.34
CA THR A 547 7.49 -19.98 7.89
C THR A 547 7.41 -20.05 9.41
N SER A 548 6.96 -18.98 10.08
CA SER A 548 6.92 -18.90 11.54
C SER A 548 5.91 -17.89 12.06
N LYS A 549 5.56 -18.04 13.34
CA LYS A 549 4.88 -17.02 14.14
C LYS A 549 5.89 -16.31 15.04
N PHE A 550 5.69 -15.03 15.29
CA PHE A 550 6.46 -14.30 16.28
C PHE A 550 5.63 -13.98 17.53
N TYR A 551 6.33 -13.86 18.64
CA TYR A 551 5.82 -13.65 19.98
C TYR A 551 6.65 -12.59 20.66
N ARG A 552 5.97 -11.75 21.40
CA ARG A 552 6.54 -10.77 22.32
C ARG A 552 7.37 -11.47 23.39
N VAL A 553 8.24 -10.73 24.07
CA VAL A 553 9.00 -11.25 25.22
C VAL A 553 8.10 -11.65 26.38
N SER A 554 6.88 -11.12 26.43
CA SER A 554 5.82 -11.56 27.35
C SER A 554 5.35 -13.01 27.10
N GLY A 555 5.60 -13.55 25.91
CA GLY A 555 5.10 -14.85 25.43
C GLY A 555 3.81 -14.74 24.60
N GLU A 556 3.20 -13.56 24.51
CA GLU A 556 1.99 -13.34 23.71
C GLU A 556 2.34 -13.04 22.24
N THR A 557 1.53 -13.53 21.30
CA THR A 557 1.65 -13.11 19.90
C THR A 557 0.83 -11.83 19.64
N THR A 558 1.28 -11.03 18.66
CA THR A 558 0.49 -9.91 18.12
C THR A 558 -0.59 -10.38 17.15
N GLN A 559 -0.57 -11.65 16.70
CA GLN A 559 -1.53 -12.18 15.73
C GLN A 559 -2.99 -11.86 16.11
N HIS A 560 -3.76 -11.26 15.21
CA HIS A 560 -5.13 -10.73 15.41
C HIS A 560 -5.30 -9.56 16.39
N ARG A 561 -4.43 -9.41 17.39
CA ARG A 561 -4.63 -8.42 18.48
C ARG A 561 -3.76 -7.17 18.36
N GLY A 562 -2.62 -7.28 17.69
CA GLY A 562 -1.61 -6.25 17.63
C GLY A 562 -1.02 -5.88 18.98
N VAL A 563 -0.46 -4.68 19.02
CA VAL A 563 -0.03 -3.97 20.21
C VAL A 563 -1.15 -3.00 20.57
N VAL A 564 -1.68 -3.16 21.77
CA VAL A 564 -2.64 -2.22 22.34
C VAL A 564 -1.84 -1.07 22.97
N PRO A 565 -2.03 0.19 22.54
CA PRO A 565 -1.31 1.33 23.12
C PRO A 565 -1.60 1.52 24.62
N ASP A 566 -0.61 2.02 25.35
CA ASP A 566 -0.77 2.41 26.75
C ASP A 566 -1.73 3.60 26.88
N ILE A 567 -1.70 4.53 25.90
CA ILE A 567 -2.63 5.65 25.77
C ILE A 567 -3.30 5.60 24.40
N GLN A 568 -4.61 5.41 24.37
CA GLN A 568 -5.37 5.23 23.13
C GLN A 568 -5.94 6.55 22.60
N PHE A 569 -5.75 6.78 21.30
CA PHE A 569 -6.43 7.83 20.54
C PHE A 569 -7.71 7.29 19.90
N PRO A 570 -8.70 8.16 19.59
CA PRO A 570 -9.90 7.75 18.86
C PRO A 570 -9.54 7.21 17.47
N SER A 571 -10.14 6.07 17.08
CA SER A 571 -10.00 5.46 15.76
C SER A 571 -11.36 5.25 15.10
N ALA A 572 -11.40 5.37 13.77
CA ALA A 572 -12.57 5.02 12.95
C ALA A 572 -12.62 3.53 12.60
N PHE A 573 -11.52 2.81 12.84
CA PHE A 573 -11.30 1.47 12.35
C PHE A 573 -11.41 0.46 13.50
N SER A 574 -12.13 -0.62 13.26
CA SER A 574 -12.11 -1.79 14.13
C SER A 574 -11.11 -2.81 13.59
N PRO A 575 -10.39 -3.56 14.44
CA PRO A 575 -9.49 -4.65 13.99
C PRO A 575 -10.21 -5.69 13.13
N GLU A 576 -11.50 -5.91 13.35
CA GLU A 576 -12.33 -6.86 12.59
C GLU A 576 -12.59 -6.40 11.15
N GLU A 577 -12.66 -5.08 10.92
CA GLU A 577 -12.84 -4.50 9.58
C GLU A 577 -11.51 -4.18 8.91
N PHE A 578 -10.52 -3.79 9.71
CA PHE A 578 -9.22 -3.31 9.26
C PHE A 578 -8.12 -3.79 10.21
N GLY A 579 -7.70 -5.03 10.00
CA GLY A 579 -6.65 -5.69 10.79
C GLY A 579 -6.46 -7.13 10.34
N GLU A 580 -5.51 -7.83 10.95
CA GLU A 580 -5.25 -9.24 10.69
C GLU A 580 -6.47 -10.13 10.97
N SER A 581 -7.30 -9.75 11.95
CA SER A 581 -8.58 -10.39 12.27
C SER A 581 -9.64 -10.31 11.17
N SER A 582 -9.47 -9.45 10.16
CA SER A 582 -10.37 -9.40 9.01
C SER A 582 -10.16 -10.55 8.02
N TYR A 583 -9.01 -11.25 8.08
CA TYR A 583 -8.74 -12.40 7.23
C TYR A 583 -9.30 -13.69 7.85
N GLU A 584 -10.22 -14.35 7.16
CA GLU A 584 -10.85 -15.59 7.64
C GLU A 584 -9.85 -16.74 7.86
N ASN A 585 -8.76 -16.77 7.08
CA ASN A 585 -7.72 -17.79 7.15
C ASN A 585 -6.41 -17.31 7.77
N ALA A 586 -6.40 -16.17 8.46
CA ALA A 586 -5.26 -15.78 9.29
C ALA A 586 -5.04 -16.80 10.42
N LEU A 587 -3.78 -16.98 10.82
CA LEU A 587 -3.43 -17.88 11.91
C LEU A 587 -4.06 -17.41 13.22
N ALA A 588 -4.54 -18.35 14.04
CA ALA A 588 -5.13 -18.03 15.34
C ALA A 588 -4.12 -17.39 16.33
N TRP A 589 -4.62 -16.59 17.27
CA TRP A 589 -3.85 -16.08 18.40
C TRP A 589 -3.54 -17.21 19.40
N ASP A 590 -2.32 -17.22 19.95
CA ASP A 590 -1.89 -18.13 21.01
C ASP A 590 -0.69 -17.57 21.79
N THR A 591 -0.18 -18.33 22.76
CA THR A 591 0.94 -17.92 23.61
C THR A 591 2.02 -18.99 23.68
N ILE A 592 3.24 -18.57 23.99
CA ILE A 592 4.36 -19.43 24.37
C ILE A 592 4.90 -19.04 25.75
N SER A 593 5.94 -19.73 26.21
CA SER A 593 6.63 -19.36 27.44
C SER A 593 7.33 -18.01 27.30
N LYS A 594 7.14 -17.15 28.31
CA LYS A 594 7.79 -15.84 28.45
C LYS A 594 9.32 -15.96 28.33
N ALA A 595 9.93 -15.03 27.60
CA ALA A 595 11.39 -14.91 27.54
C ALA A 595 11.97 -14.46 28.89
N LYS A 596 13.25 -14.78 29.13
CA LYS A 596 13.97 -14.30 30.32
C LYS A 596 14.53 -12.91 30.04
N PHE A 597 13.84 -11.88 30.52
CA PHE A 597 14.30 -10.50 30.45
C PHE A 597 14.06 -9.75 31.77
N LYS A 598 14.74 -8.62 31.94
CA LYS A 598 14.59 -7.73 33.09
C LYS A 598 13.87 -6.45 32.65
N PRO A 599 12.59 -6.26 33.00
CA PRO A 599 11.89 -5.02 32.72
C PRO A 599 12.56 -3.82 33.40
N GLU A 600 12.52 -2.67 32.75
CA GLU A 600 12.92 -1.38 33.31
C GLU A 600 11.76 -0.66 34.03
N ASN A 601 10.52 -0.93 33.62
CA ASN A 601 9.29 -0.44 34.25
C ASN A 601 9.26 1.08 34.49
N ARG A 602 9.79 1.88 33.55
CA ARG A 602 9.94 3.33 33.73
C ARG A 602 8.62 4.08 33.88
N PHE A 603 7.56 3.52 33.30
CA PHE A 603 6.21 4.10 33.29
C PHE A 603 5.27 3.43 34.31
N GLU A 604 5.76 2.47 35.09
CA GLU A 604 4.95 1.77 36.09
C GLU A 604 4.43 2.76 37.16
N GLY A 605 3.13 2.71 37.42
CA GLY A 605 2.44 3.59 38.37
C GLY A 605 2.15 5.01 37.87
N VAL A 606 2.56 5.40 36.65
CA VAL A 606 2.25 6.74 36.09
C VAL A 606 1.29 6.71 34.89
N ILE A 607 1.12 5.57 34.20
CA ILE A 607 0.24 5.45 33.02
C ILE A 607 -1.19 5.97 33.29
N GLY A 608 -1.79 5.62 34.43
CA GLY A 608 -3.13 6.11 34.80
C GLY A 608 -3.20 7.63 34.86
N ALA A 609 -2.22 8.27 35.50
CA ALA A 609 -2.14 9.73 35.59
C ALA A 609 -1.88 10.39 34.22
N LEU A 610 -1.07 9.77 33.37
CA LEU A 610 -0.85 10.23 31.99
C LEU A 610 -2.14 10.18 31.18
N ASN A 611 -2.90 9.07 31.31
CA ASN A 611 -4.18 8.91 30.63
C ASN A 611 -5.22 9.92 31.10
N GLU A 612 -5.32 10.17 32.42
CA GLU A 612 -6.22 11.19 32.94
C GLU A 612 -5.90 12.59 32.39
N ARG A 613 -4.62 12.98 32.35
CA ARG A 613 -4.20 14.26 31.78
C ARG A 613 -4.47 14.34 30.27
N HIS A 614 -4.20 13.27 29.54
CA HIS A 614 -4.56 13.15 28.13
C HIS A 614 -6.07 13.36 27.92
N LEU A 615 -6.91 12.65 28.67
CA LEU A 615 -8.37 12.76 28.57
C LEU A 615 -8.88 14.16 28.92
N GLN A 616 -8.27 14.83 29.90
CA GLN A 616 -8.59 16.23 30.24
C GLN A 616 -8.25 17.19 29.09
N ARG A 617 -7.04 17.08 28.52
CA ARG A 617 -6.67 17.89 27.33
C ARG A 617 -7.60 17.61 26.16
N ARG A 618 -7.86 16.33 25.89
CA ARG A 618 -8.75 15.88 24.82
C ARG A 618 -10.16 16.46 24.95
N ALA A 619 -10.72 16.49 26.16
CA ALA A 619 -12.06 17.02 26.42
C ALA A 619 -12.18 18.51 26.06
N THR A 620 -11.08 19.27 26.13
CA THR A 620 -11.04 20.70 25.77
C THR A 620 -10.47 20.96 24.37
N SER A 621 -9.94 19.94 23.69
CA SER A 621 -9.30 20.09 22.39
C SER A 621 -10.33 20.14 21.27
N LYS A 622 -10.30 21.23 20.49
CA LYS A 622 -11.14 21.40 19.30
C LYS A 622 -10.78 20.38 18.22
N GLU A 623 -9.50 20.09 18.04
CA GLU A 623 -9.01 19.14 17.03
C GLU A 623 -9.49 17.72 17.29
N PHE A 624 -9.42 17.24 18.54
CA PHE A 624 -10.00 15.94 18.89
C PHE A 624 -11.53 15.93 18.78
N SER A 625 -12.21 17.06 19.04
CA SER A 625 -13.65 17.17 18.80
C SER A 625 -14.01 17.08 17.31
N TYR A 626 -13.17 17.63 16.43
CA TYR A 626 -13.33 17.48 14.98
C TYR A 626 -13.12 16.03 14.56
N LEU A 627 -12.04 15.39 15.01
CA LEU A 627 -11.78 13.97 14.76
C LEU A 627 -12.92 13.06 15.24
N GLN A 628 -13.54 13.35 16.39
CA GLN A 628 -14.64 12.52 16.89
C GLN A 628 -15.87 12.60 15.95
N LYS A 629 -16.18 13.79 15.42
CA LYS A 629 -17.27 13.99 14.45
C LYS A 629 -16.93 13.37 13.09
N ASP A 630 -15.68 13.56 12.66
CA ASP A 630 -14.84 12.65 11.86
C ASP A 630 -15.33 11.19 11.79
N ILE A 631 -15.17 10.54 12.92
CA ILE A 631 -15.42 9.12 13.10
C ILE A 631 -16.93 8.83 13.05
N GLU A 632 -17.74 9.62 13.76
CA GLU A 632 -19.19 9.40 13.85
C GLU A 632 -19.89 9.48 12.48
N GLU A 633 -19.55 10.46 11.65
CA GLU A 633 -20.17 10.61 10.32
C GLU A 633 -19.64 9.57 9.32
N TYR A 634 -18.41 9.06 9.50
CA TYR A 634 -17.92 7.91 8.73
C TYR A 634 -18.70 6.63 9.09
N LEU A 635 -18.79 6.31 10.39
CA LEU A 635 -19.49 5.12 10.87
C LEU A 635 -20.98 5.11 10.49
N ALA A 636 -21.62 6.28 10.42
CA ALA A 636 -23.02 6.40 10.01
C ALA A 636 -23.25 6.14 8.51
N ARG A 637 -22.19 6.15 7.68
CA ARG A 637 -22.29 6.07 6.20
C ARG A 637 -21.50 4.94 5.57
N LYS A 638 -20.61 4.28 6.30
CA LYS A 638 -19.69 3.27 5.74
C LYS A 638 -20.40 2.09 5.07
N ASP A 639 -21.62 1.77 5.50
CA ASP A 639 -22.43 0.67 4.98
C ASP A 639 -23.36 1.10 3.82
N ASP A 640 -23.34 2.39 3.45
CA ASP A 640 -24.08 2.89 2.29
C ASP A 640 -23.34 2.51 0.99
N LYS A 641 -23.84 1.48 0.32
CA LYS A 641 -23.28 0.92 -0.91
C LYS A 641 -24.02 1.38 -2.17
N ASP A 642 -24.96 2.31 -2.03
CA ASP A 642 -25.77 2.82 -3.13
C ASP A 642 -25.42 4.28 -3.45
N ILE A 643 -25.46 4.61 -4.74
CA ILE A 643 -25.37 6.00 -5.19
C ILE A 643 -26.55 6.32 -6.10
N SER A 644 -27.17 7.48 -5.89
CA SER A 644 -28.19 7.99 -6.82
C SER A 644 -27.58 8.27 -8.19
N LEU A 645 -28.33 7.93 -9.25
CA LEU A 645 -27.99 8.25 -10.64
C LEU A 645 -28.80 9.45 -11.18
N SER A 646 -29.43 10.21 -10.28
CA SER A 646 -30.11 11.47 -10.59
C SER A 646 -29.13 12.63 -10.49
N LEU A 647 -29.01 13.42 -11.56
CA LEU A 647 -28.12 14.58 -11.57
C LEU A 647 -28.54 15.65 -10.56
N THR A 648 -29.85 15.89 -10.44
CA THR A 648 -30.39 16.89 -9.52
C THR A 648 -30.16 16.50 -8.06
N GLU A 649 -30.40 15.23 -7.72
CA GLU A 649 -30.19 14.71 -6.37
C GLU A 649 -28.71 14.76 -5.98
N ARG A 650 -27.83 14.24 -6.85
CA ARG A 650 -26.39 14.24 -6.61
C ARG A 650 -25.78 15.63 -6.54
N ARG A 651 -26.26 16.58 -7.36
CA ARG A 651 -25.81 17.98 -7.29
C ARG A 651 -26.18 18.59 -5.94
N LYS A 652 -27.42 18.38 -5.50
CA LYS A 652 -27.90 18.84 -4.18
C LYS A 652 -27.05 18.24 -3.05
N GLU A 653 -26.83 16.92 -3.05
CA GLU A 653 -26.01 16.24 -2.04
C GLU A 653 -24.57 16.79 -2.00
N ILE A 654 -23.95 16.99 -3.17
CA ILE A 654 -22.60 17.55 -3.27
C ILE A 654 -22.57 18.99 -2.74
N ASP A 655 -23.55 19.82 -3.07
CA ASP A 655 -23.60 21.21 -2.64
C ASP A 655 -23.82 21.30 -1.11
N GLU A 656 -24.68 20.45 -0.55
CA GLU A 656 -24.86 20.31 0.90
C GLU A 656 -23.57 19.85 1.60
N GLN A 657 -22.87 18.86 1.04
CA GLN A 657 -21.58 18.39 1.56
C GLN A 657 -20.49 19.47 1.46
N LYS A 658 -20.40 20.19 0.34
CA LYS A 658 -19.46 21.30 0.16
C LYS A 658 -19.73 22.43 1.15
N ALA A 659 -20.99 22.80 1.35
CA ALA A 659 -21.38 23.82 2.32
C ALA A 659 -21.03 23.39 3.75
N LYS A 660 -21.30 22.12 4.11
CA LYS A 660 -20.93 21.55 5.40
C LYS A 660 -19.41 21.54 5.60
N ARG A 661 -18.64 21.12 4.60
CA ARG A 661 -17.16 21.09 4.61
C ARG A 661 -16.59 22.49 4.74
N LEU A 662 -17.06 23.45 3.96
CA LEU A 662 -16.63 24.85 4.02
C LEU A 662 -16.91 25.46 5.40
N LYS A 663 -18.11 25.22 5.96
CA LYS A 663 -18.45 25.68 7.31
C LYS A 663 -17.51 25.09 8.37
N ARG A 664 -17.17 23.80 8.25
CA ARG A 664 -16.23 23.12 9.17
C ARG A 664 -14.81 23.70 9.05
N ILE A 665 -14.31 23.85 7.82
CA ILE A 665 -12.98 24.45 7.55
C ILE A 665 -12.92 25.88 8.10
N ASN A 666 -13.90 26.72 7.80
CA ASN A 666 -13.93 28.10 8.28
C ASN A 666 -14.00 28.18 9.81
N GLN A 667 -14.75 27.30 10.47
CA GLN A 667 -14.74 27.22 11.92
C GLN A 667 -13.35 26.87 12.46
N ARG A 668 -12.68 25.87 11.87
CA ARG A 668 -11.34 25.44 12.27
C ARG A 668 -10.26 26.50 11.98
N LEU A 669 -10.37 27.24 10.87
CA LEU A 669 -9.53 28.41 10.57
C LEU A 669 -9.68 29.51 11.62
N VAL A 670 -10.92 29.89 11.95
CA VAL A 670 -11.22 30.89 12.99
C VAL A 670 -10.69 30.43 14.35
N ASP A 671 -10.82 29.16 14.67
CA ASP A 671 -10.30 28.59 15.91
C ASP A 671 -8.76 28.66 16.01
N LYS A 672 -8.07 28.68 14.88
CA LYS A 672 -6.61 28.90 14.77
C LYS A 672 -6.22 30.37 14.62
N GLY A 673 -7.17 31.30 14.68
CA GLY A 673 -6.92 32.73 14.48
C GLY A 673 -6.64 33.11 13.02
N LEU A 674 -6.94 32.23 12.07
CA LEU A 674 -6.80 32.47 10.63
C LEU A 674 -8.10 33.03 10.05
N LYS A 675 -7.99 33.69 8.90
CA LYS A 675 -9.15 34.24 8.20
C LYS A 675 -9.95 33.11 7.54
N PRO A 676 -11.29 33.14 7.61
CA PRO A 676 -12.13 32.21 6.85
C PRO A 676 -11.95 32.46 5.35
N VAL A 677 -12.19 31.42 4.56
CA VAL A 677 -12.18 31.45 3.10
C VAL A 677 -13.60 31.52 2.54
N GLU A 678 -13.75 32.14 1.36
CA GLU A 678 -15.06 32.28 0.71
C GLU A 678 -15.49 30.98 0.00
N SER A 679 -14.53 30.21 -0.51
CA SER A 679 -14.80 28.93 -1.17
C SER A 679 -13.76 27.87 -0.80
N LEU A 680 -14.13 26.60 -1.01
CA LEU A 680 -13.20 25.48 -0.84
C LEU A 680 -11.98 25.55 -1.78
N LYS A 681 -12.04 26.31 -2.87
CA LYS A 681 -10.91 26.48 -3.79
C LYS A 681 -9.84 27.42 -3.25
N ASP A 682 -10.24 28.31 -2.35
CA ASP A 682 -9.33 29.29 -1.74
C ASP A 682 -8.68 28.75 -0.47
N PHE A 683 -9.05 27.54 -0.05
CA PHE A 683 -8.49 26.85 1.11
C PHE A 683 -7.20 26.12 0.72
N ASP A 684 -6.09 26.48 1.36
CA ASP A 684 -4.85 25.70 1.30
C ASP A 684 -4.93 24.52 2.29
N GLU A 685 -5.06 23.30 1.75
CA GLU A 685 -5.17 22.08 2.56
C GLU A 685 -3.95 21.85 3.46
N LYS A 686 -2.78 22.38 3.09
CA LYS A 686 -1.53 22.23 3.86
C LYS A 686 -1.60 22.84 5.25
N ILE A 687 -2.46 23.83 5.45
CA ILE A 687 -2.66 24.52 6.75
C ILE A 687 -2.97 23.51 7.87
N PHE A 688 -3.67 22.42 7.55
CA PHE A 688 -4.00 21.37 8.53
C PHE A 688 -3.12 20.13 8.43
N GLU A 689 -2.34 19.97 7.35
CA GLU A 689 -1.36 18.87 7.22
C GLU A 689 -0.11 19.16 8.06
N GLU A 690 0.32 20.42 8.14
CA GLU A 690 1.47 20.85 8.94
C GLU A 690 1.18 20.88 10.46
N ASP A 691 -0.09 20.75 10.86
CA ASP A 691 -0.53 20.76 12.26
C ASP A 691 -0.95 19.36 12.72
N ASP A 692 0.04 18.52 13.00
CA ASP A 692 -0.22 17.18 13.53
C ASP A 692 -0.53 17.20 15.03
N PHE A 693 -1.79 17.45 15.37
CA PHE A 693 -2.25 17.48 16.76
C PHE A 693 -2.07 16.14 17.50
N ARG A 694 -1.98 15.00 16.79
CA ARG A 694 -1.74 13.68 17.41
C ARG A 694 -0.28 13.54 17.82
N LEU A 695 0.63 13.99 16.97
CA LEU A 695 2.05 14.08 17.29
C LEU A 695 2.28 15.09 18.43
N GLN A 696 1.65 16.26 18.37
CA GLN A 696 1.74 17.26 19.44
C GLN A 696 1.21 16.72 20.78
N GLU A 697 0.07 16.02 20.79
CA GLU A 697 -0.45 15.40 22.01
C GLU A 697 0.46 14.29 22.55
N SER A 698 1.13 13.54 21.66
CA SER A 698 2.15 12.57 22.07
C SER A 698 3.33 13.25 22.78
N GLY A 699 3.75 14.42 22.27
CA GLY A 699 4.71 15.30 22.94
C GLY A 699 4.22 15.77 24.32
N ASN A 700 2.95 16.18 24.45
CA ASN A 700 2.35 16.58 25.73
C ASN A 700 2.36 15.43 26.75
N ILE A 701 2.05 14.20 26.32
CA ILE A 701 2.07 13.00 27.17
C ILE A 701 3.49 12.72 27.65
N LEU A 702 4.49 12.84 26.77
CA LEU A 702 5.89 12.63 27.15
C LEU A 702 6.40 13.73 28.10
N ALA A 703 5.98 14.99 27.89
CA ALA A 703 6.23 16.10 28.79
C ALA A 703 5.63 15.86 30.19
N ASP A 704 4.40 15.37 30.26
CA ASP A 704 3.75 15.00 31.52
C ASP A 704 4.56 13.95 32.29
N TYR A 705 5.06 12.94 31.57
CA TYR A 705 5.89 11.90 32.15
C TYR A 705 7.18 12.47 32.75
N ILE A 706 7.87 13.38 32.05
CA ILE A 706 9.07 14.04 32.57
C ILE A 706 8.76 14.78 33.88
N VAL A 707 7.65 15.51 33.94
CA VAL A 707 7.22 16.24 35.14
C VAL A 707 6.91 15.27 36.30
N LEU A 708 6.16 14.19 36.05
CA LEU A 708 5.80 13.20 37.06
C LEU A 708 7.04 12.48 37.61
N LYS A 709 7.98 12.11 36.73
CA LYS A 709 9.25 11.47 37.10
C LYS A 709 10.11 12.36 37.99
N ASN A 710 10.22 13.65 37.66
CA ASN A 710 11.00 14.60 38.45
C ASN A 710 10.40 14.83 39.84
N ARG A 711 9.07 14.86 39.97
CA ARG A 711 8.39 14.94 41.27
C ARG A 711 8.64 13.70 42.14
N LYS A 712 8.60 12.50 41.56
CA LYS A 712 8.89 11.25 42.28
C LYS A 712 10.32 11.24 42.83
N LYS A 713 11.31 11.65 42.01
CA LYS A 713 12.71 11.79 42.44
C LYS A 713 12.91 12.81 43.57
N LEU A 714 12.14 13.89 43.59
CA LEU A 714 12.17 14.87 44.67
C LEU A 714 11.55 14.31 45.96
N ALA A 715 10.43 13.58 45.84
CA ALA A 715 9.75 12.96 46.97
C ALA A 715 10.55 11.79 47.60
N GLU A 716 11.35 11.06 46.82
CA GLU A 716 12.23 9.99 47.33
C GLU A 716 13.54 10.50 47.96
N LYS A 717 13.89 11.78 47.74
CA LYS A 717 15.08 12.44 48.34
C LYS A 717 14.77 13.13 49.68
N HIS A 718 13.49 13.25 50.03
CA HIS A 718 13.00 13.78 51.29
C HIS A 718 12.41 12.64 52.13
#